data_AF-A0A183UQ71-F1
#
_entry.id   AF-A0A183UQ71-F1
#
_cell.length_a   1.000
_cell.length_b   1.000
_cell.length_c   1.000
_cell.angle_alpha   90.00
_cell.angle_beta   90.00
_cell.angle_gamma   90.00
#
_symmetry.space_group_name_H-M   'P 1'
#
loop_
_entity.id
_entity.type
_entity.pdbx_description
1 polymer ?
#
loop_
_entity_poly.entity_id
_entity_poly.type
_entity_poly.pdbx_seq_one_letter_code
_entity_poly.pdbx_strand_id
1 'polypeptide(L)'
;MRACVIGCGVSGLPAIKECRAAGIEVVAYERTSQIGGLWNYRPQMKEGATVMKSTVVNTSKEMMAYSDFPPPAEYPNFMHNSLVLEYIRDYANKFDLLKDIRFNTNVEKLERVGDKWEVTTTDGTKEQFDFAMLCTGHHAFPQYPDIKGIEKFKGRVLHSHQYRDYEGFQDKNVFIVGIGNSSLDIAVELSNVAKSVTISTRRGTWLFNRVWTSGMPYDIYLLTRWYTFLIDHLPWTLCNEYVEYRLQQRLDHDTYGLRPYHRFFQQHPTLNDTLPNLLSTGQVVITEDVDHVEESEVIVKGGRRFQADVIIYATGYTFKFPYLAPQSIIPIVEHEVNLYKYVFPPDCTSLAVIGLIQPIGSLAPISELQSRWVTAVWAGQIKLPSEKGMIADIEHTREIRMKRYFKSTKHTLQVDYMKYMDEVADLIGCKPNLWKYALTDPKFAFRLFMGANAPYAYRLQGIGSWEGAKEALNTLPERVKKPMKNRDCRMRKYKRRGAIDHYFHYISLKWLAGWTTLLLCAGLWLFCTGGGVSGLPAIKECRAAGIEVVAYERTPQIGGLWNYRPQMKEGGTIMKSTISNTSKEMMAYSDFPPSADYPNFMHNSMIMHYVNEYAEKFDLLRDIRFDANVKKLERVGDKWEVTTTDGTKEQFDFAMLCTGHHEFPRYPHIKGIDKFQGRVLHSRDYRDSQGFSDKNVFIIGFGNSAIDMAVELANVANSVTISTRRGSWIANRLWSGGLPYDVALYNRFYNCLFNMLPQTILNDYLERHYEEDVDHVDAGGVIVEGGNRFAADVIIYATGYDVKFPYLNPQTIIEVQDNEVDLYKSVFPPDHPSLAVIGLVEPIGTIAPIAEMQSRWAAAIFSGRRRLPTKEQMLDDVERTQCRHPKAENITLKKYRRTKSTNASKCIQCVLFFRYYKSARNALQVDYMAYMDEVANLVGCKPQIWKVLCHWYFRFFCLYLLSDPRFALRLFVGANAPYAYRLQGEGSWPGAKEALNSLPERVKKPLKNRACRMRRYKRRGNIVTFLFDLLLLIDCVVLSDILYEKPLLLRFR
;
A
#
# COMPACT_ATOMS: atom_id res chain seq x y z
N MET A 1 53.69 6.03 26.36
CA MET A 1 53.60 5.89 24.89
C MET A 1 53.07 7.19 24.33
N ARG A 2 53.59 7.66 23.20
CA ARG A 2 53.20 8.92 22.54
C ARG A 2 52.63 8.63 21.15
N ALA A 3 51.53 9.28 20.77
CA ALA A 3 50.92 9.18 19.45
C ALA A 3 50.76 10.55 18.79
N CYS A 4 51.00 10.64 17.47
CA CYS A 4 50.61 11.82 16.70
C CYS A 4 49.27 11.60 15.98
N VAL A 5 48.46 12.67 15.86
CA VAL A 5 47.18 12.66 15.12
C VAL A 5 47.23 13.75 14.04
N ILE A 6 47.16 13.37 12.77
CA ILE A 6 47.25 14.32 11.65
C ILE A 6 45.85 14.70 11.16
N GLY A 7 45.42 15.92 11.46
CA GLY A 7 44.13 16.52 11.09
C GLY A 7 43.05 16.44 12.18
N CYS A 8 42.52 17.59 12.61
CA CYS A 8 41.49 17.70 13.67
C CYS A 8 40.07 17.85 13.10
N GLY A 9 39.76 17.01 12.10
CA GLY A 9 38.40 16.79 11.61
C GLY A 9 37.61 15.83 12.50
N VAL A 10 36.48 15.35 11.97
CA VAL A 10 35.60 14.37 12.61
C VAL A 10 36.32 13.06 13.01
N SER A 11 37.37 12.67 12.27
CA SER A 11 38.23 11.53 12.66
C SER A 11 39.21 11.85 13.78
N GLY A 12 39.76 13.07 13.83
CA GLY A 12 40.87 13.42 14.73
C GLY A 12 40.46 13.65 16.18
N LEU A 13 39.28 14.22 16.39
CA LEU A 13 38.78 14.50 17.74
C LEU A 13 38.51 13.23 18.58
N PRO A 14 37.83 12.17 18.07
CA PRO A 14 37.77 10.91 18.80
C PRO A 14 39.15 10.23 18.90
N ALA A 15 40.04 10.36 17.92
CA ALA A 15 41.41 9.84 18.04
C ALA A 15 42.16 10.41 19.26
N ILE A 16 42.13 11.73 19.45
CA ILE A 16 42.72 12.42 20.62
C ILE A 16 42.10 11.90 21.93
N LYS A 17 40.75 11.88 21.98
CA LYS A 17 39.99 11.47 23.16
C LYS A 17 40.29 10.03 23.57
N GLU A 18 40.24 9.08 22.64
CA GLU A 18 40.42 7.66 22.95
C GLU A 18 41.91 7.30 23.14
N CYS A 19 42.87 8.09 22.63
CA CYS A 19 44.28 7.98 23.02
C CYS A 19 44.45 8.31 24.51
N ARG A 20 43.90 9.46 24.94
CA ARG A 20 43.92 9.86 26.36
C ARG A 20 43.17 8.86 27.26
N ALA A 21 42.04 8.32 26.81
CA ALA A 21 41.31 7.27 27.55
C ALA A 21 42.13 5.96 27.69
N ALA A 22 43.02 5.67 26.75
CA ALA A 22 43.94 4.53 26.78
C ALA A 22 45.28 4.81 27.49
N GLY A 23 45.48 6.01 28.07
CA GLY A 23 46.74 6.40 28.72
C GLY A 23 47.89 6.69 27.75
N ILE A 24 47.58 6.97 26.47
CA ILE A 24 48.54 7.34 25.44
C ILE A 24 48.61 8.88 25.38
N GLU A 25 49.81 9.43 25.57
CA GLU A 25 50.09 10.86 25.36
C GLU A 25 49.87 11.20 23.89
N VAL A 26 49.18 12.29 23.57
CA VAL A 26 48.79 12.60 22.20
C VAL A 26 49.10 14.05 21.82
N VAL A 27 49.66 14.23 20.63
CA VAL A 27 49.83 15.54 19.99
C VAL A 27 49.13 15.51 18.64
N ALA A 28 48.16 16.40 18.45
CA ALA A 28 47.44 16.52 17.19
C ALA A 28 47.90 17.75 16.40
N TYR A 29 48.00 17.61 15.09
CA TYR A 29 48.42 18.66 14.17
C TYR A 29 47.25 19.06 13.28
N GLU A 30 46.84 20.32 13.35
CA GLU A 30 45.77 20.89 12.53
C GLU A 30 46.34 22.03 11.67
N ARG A 31 46.27 21.84 10.35
CA ARG A 31 46.80 22.79 9.34
C ARG A 31 46.11 24.15 9.40
N THR A 32 44.86 24.21 9.86
CA THR A 32 44.07 25.47 9.94
C THR A 32 44.01 26.01 11.38
N SER A 33 43.44 27.21 11.54
CA SER A 33 43.28 27.86 12.85
C SER A 33 42.15 27.28 13.72
N GLN A 34 41.38 26.31 13.22
CA GLN A 34 40.19 25.78 13.90
C GLN A 34 39.85 24.34 13.52
N ILE A 35 39.34 23.58 14.49
CA ILE A 35 38.84 22.20 14.33
C ILE A 35 37.66 22.08 13.35
N GLY A 36 37.28 20.83 13.06
CA GLY A 36 36.09 20.44 12.32
C GLY A 36 36.34 20.09 10.85
N GLY A 37 37.54 20.35 10.33
CA GLY A 37 37.96 19.96 8.98
C GLY A 37 36.96 20.44 7.91
N LEU A 38 36.35 19.47 7.22
CA LEU A 38 35.34 19.65 6.18
C LEU A 38 34.13 20.50 6.63
N TRP A 39 33.60 20.27 7.84
CA TRP A 39 32.35 20.90 8.31
C TRP A 39 32.50 22.38 8.68
N ASN A 40 33.74 22.85 8.85
CA ASN A 40 34.03 24.25 9.10
C ASN A 40 34.05 25.01 7.77
N TYR A 41 32.94 25.69 7.44
CA TYR A 41 32.80 26.48 6.21
C TYR A 41 33.80 27.63 6.17
N ARG A 42 34.74 27.58 5.23
CA ARG A 42 35.78 28.61 5.04
C ARG A 42 35.72 29.16 3.61
N PRO A 43 35.08 30.31 3.35
CA PRO A 43 34.84 30.80 1.98
C PRO A 43 36.13 30.99 1.16
N GLN A 44 37.16 31.57 1.78
CA GLN A 44 38.45 31.88 1.15
C GLN A 44 39.39 30.67 1.02
N MET A 45 39.01 29.48 1.47
CA MET A 45 39.87 28.30 1.47
C MET A 45 40.01 27.73 0.06
N LYS A 46 41.22 27.82 -0.52
CA LYS A 46 41.53 27.30 -1.87
C LYS A 46 41.97 25.82 -1.85
N GLU A 47 42.62 25.37 -0.79
CA GLU A 47 43.20 24.03 -0.69
C GLU A 47 42.64 23.22 0.48
N GLY A 48 42.46 21.92 0.29
CA GLY A 48 41.84 21.04 1.29
C GLY A 48 40.31 21.14 1.30
N ALA A 49 39.66 20.41 2.21
CA ALA A 49 38.23 20.21 2.20
C ALA A 49 37.45 21.27 3.02
N THR A 50 36.42 21.85 2.41
CA THR A 50 35.36 22.65 3.06
C THR A 50 34.02 22.30 2.43
N VAL A 51 32.94 22.33 3.21
CA VAL A 51 31.56 22.36 2.69
C VAL A 51 31.27 23.64 1.91
N MET A 52 30.14 23.66 1.19
CA MET A 52 29.51 24.89 0.67
C MET A 52 28.56 25.49 1.73
N LYS A 53 28.24 26.78 1.58
CA LYS A 53 27.56 27.64 2.57
C LYS A 53 26.26 27.04 3.10
N SER A 54 25.50 26.39 2.23
CA SER A 54 24.17 25.81 2.46
C SER A 54 24.15 24.31 2.80
N THR A 55 25.31 23.64 2.94
CA THR A 55 25.34 22.18 3.18
C THR A 55 24.60 21.79 4.47
N VAL A 56 23.61 20.90 4.31
CA VAL A 56 22.89 20.22 5.40
C VAL A 56 23.29 18.74 5.39
N VAL A 57 23.55 18.16 6.56
CA VAL A 57 23.95 16.74 6.66
C VAL A 57 22.84 15.80 6.21
N ASN A 58 23.24 14.70 5.57
CA ASN A 58 22.36 13.71 4.95
C ASN A 58 21.95 12.56 5.90
N THR A 59 22.59 12.43 7.06
CA THR A 59 22.26 11.48 8.13
C THR A 59 21.67 12.23 9.33
N SER A 60 20.84 11.57 10.13
CA SER A 60 20.15 12.20 11.25
C SER A 60 21.06 12.38 12.48
N LYS A 61 20.79 13.41 13.30
CA LYS A 61 21.63 13.78 14.45
C LYS A 61 21.93 12.63 15.41
N GLU A 62 20.94 11.79 15.72
CA GLU A 62 21.09 10.65 16.65
C GLU A 62 21.86 9.47 16.02
N MET A 63 22.00 9.44 14.68
CA MET A 63 22.76 8.44 13.93
C MET A 63 24.16 8.92 13.52
N MET A 64 24.40 10.24 13.52
CA MET A 64 25.72 10.86 13.36
C MET A 64 26.46 11.07 14.69
N ALA A 65 25.76 11.02 15.82
CA ALA A 65 26.33 11.24 17.14
C ALA A 65 27.57 10.37 17.43
N TYR A 66 28.56 10.93 18.14
CA TYR A 66 29.52 10.11 18.88
C TYR A 66 28.79 9.32 19.97
N SER A 67 29.24 8.09 20.21
CA SER A 67 28.50 7.07 20.96
C SER A 67 28.33 7.36 22.46
N ASP A 68 29.08 8.32 23.01
CA ASP A 68 28.92 8.83 24.38
C ASP A 68 28.60 10.34 24.44
N PHE A 69 28.25 10.98 23.31
CA PHE A 69 27.90 12.40 23.27
C PHE A 69 26.72 12.71 22.31
N PRO A 70 25.46 12.53 22.75
CA PRO A 70 24.27 12.86 21.97
C PRO A 70 24.13 14.37 21.66
N PRO A 71 23.95 14.80 20.39
CA PRO A 71 23.68 16.19 20.04
C PRO A 71 22.42 16.73 20.74
N PRO A 72 22.34 18.04 21.06
CA PRO A 72 21.20 18.65 21.74
C PRO A 72 19.82 18.22 21.22
N ALA A 73 18.89 18.00 22.15
CA ALA A 73 17.56 17.49 21.83
C ALA A 73 16.75 18.48 20.96
N GLU A 74 17.11 19.76 21.03
CA GLU A 74 16.56 20.92 20.32
C GLU A 74 17.04 21.01 18.86
N TYR A 75 18.22 20.49 18.54
CA TYR A 75 18.78 20.59 17.19
C TYR A 75 17.92 19.83 16.16
N PRO A 76 17.79 20.33 14.92
CA PRO A 76 17.04 19.67 13.86
C PRO A 76 17.64 18.30 13.52
N ASN A 77 16.82 17.36 13.06
CA ASN A 77 17.29 16.01 12.75
C ASN A 77 18.36 16.00 11.64
N PHE A 78 18.20 16.84 10.62
CA PHE A 78 19.22 17.09 9.61
C PHE A 78 19.79 18.48 9.85
N MET A 79 21.04 18.53 10.32
CA MET A 79 21.69 19.74 10.78
C MET A 79 22.40 20.49 9.65
N HIS A 80 22.30 21.82 9.65
CA HIS A 80 23.13 22.68 8.81
C HIS A 80 24.61 22.60 9.25
N ASN A 81 25.55 22.86 8.33
CA ASN A 81 26.99 22.78 8.60
C ASN A 81 27.42 23.54 9.87
N SER A 82 26.82 24.70 10.15
CA SER A 82 27.07 25.51 11.35
C SER A 82 26.73 24.77 12.65
N LEU A 83 25.59 24.08 12.69
CA LEU A 83 25.16 23.28 13.85
C LEU A 83 25.98 21.99 14.00
N VAL A 84 26.48 21.43 12.89
CA VAL A 84 27.43 20.31 12.91
C VAL A 84 28.77 20.77 13.49
N LEU A 85 29.25 21.95 13.09
CA LEU A 85 30.47 22.56 13.62
C LEU A 85 30.34 22.95 15.11
N GLU A 86 29.17 23.43 15.51
CA GLU A 86 28.82 23.74 16.90
C GLU A 86 28.87 22.47 17.76
N TYR A 87 28.17 21.40 17.36
CA TYR A 87 28.24 20.08 18.00
C TYR A 87 29.68 19.53 18.09
N ILE A 88 30.49 19.73 17.05
CA ILE A 88 31.92 19.34 17.03
C ILE A 88 32.75 20.14 18.04
N ARG A 89 32.47 21.44 18.22
CA ARG A 89 33.09 22.28 19.25
C ARG A 89 32.61 21.90 20.65
N ASP A 90 31.32 21.63 20.83
CA ASP A 90 30.76 21.15 22.09
C ASP A 90 31.44 19.86 22.56
N TYR A 91 31.67 18.91 21.63
CA TYR A 91 32.41 17.68 21.90
C TYR A 91 33.87 17.95 22.30
N ALA A 92 34.59 18.79 21.54
CA ALA A 92 35.98 19.12 21.83
C ALA A 92 36.15 19.85 23.17
N ASN A 93 35.19 20.72 23.54
CA ASN A 93 35.14 21.39 24.82
C ASN A 93 34.79 20.41 25.96
N LYS A 94 33.79 19.53 25.76
CA LYS A 94 33.29 18.59 26.77
C LYS A 94 34.36 17.60 27.26
N PHE A 95 35.28 17.19 26.37
CA PHE A 95 36.38 16.29 26.69
C PHE A 95 37.74 16.99 26.82
N ASP A 96 37.76 18.33 26.80
CA ASP A 96 38.95 19.17 26.95
C ASP A 96 40.08 18.80 25.96
N LEU A 97 39.72 18.64 24.68
CA LEU A 97 40.63 18.13 23.63
C LEU A 97 41.50 19.20 22.99
N LEU A 98 41.15 20.49 23.15
CA LEU A 98 41.78 21.59 22.42
C LEU A 98 43.24 21.82 22.80
N LYS A 99 43.62 21.50 24.04
CA LYS A 99 45.00 21.62 24.55
C LYS A 99 45.99 20.65 23.89
N ASP A 100 45.48 19.54 23.34
CA ASP A 100 46.30 18.51 22.68
C ASP A 100 46.55 18.86 21.20
N ILE A 101 46.02 19.99 20.70
CA ILE A 101 46.01 20.38 19.27
C ILE A 101 46.93 21.56 19.01
N ARG A 102 47.88 21.39 18.07
CA ARG A 102 48.67 22.46 17.46
C ARG A 102 47.98 22.97 16.20
N PHE A 103 47.41 24.16 16.29
CA PHE A 103 46.73 24.84 15.19
C PHE A 103 47.69 25.59 14.28
N ASN A 104 47.28 25.81 13.03
CA ASN A 104 48.10 26.39 11.95
C ASN A 104 49.40 25.61 11.67
N THR A 105 49.48 24.36 12.12
CA THR A 105 50.68 23.53 12.02
C THR A 105 50.48 22.48 10.94
N ASN A 106 51.06 22.70 9.78
CA ASN A 106 51.01 21.75 8.67
C ASN A 106 52.11 20.68 8.83
N VAL A 107 51.76 19.41 8.66
CA VAL A 107 52.74 18.31 8.55
C VAL A 107 53.19 18.21 7.10
N GLU A 108 54.48 18.42 6.86
CA GLU A 108 55.09 18.23 5.55
C GLU A 108 55.54 16.79 5.33
N LYS A 109 56.05 16.15 6.39
CA LYS A 109 56.58 14.79 6.34
C LYS A 109 56.24 14.00 7.60
N LEU A 110 55.87 12.74 7.41
CA LEU A 110 55.75 11.70 8.42
C LEU A 110 56.56 10.50 7.92
N GLU A 111 57.65 10.15 8.61
CA GLU A 111 58.50 9.02 8.25
C GLU A 111 58.85 8.15 9.45
N ARG A 112 59.24 6.89 9.21
CA ARG A 112 59.67 5.97 10.27
C ARG A 112 61.18 6.09 10.47
N VAL A 113 61.60 6.50 11.66
CA VAL A 113 62.99 6.64 12.10
C VAL A 113 63.25 5.60 13.19
N GLY A 114 63.87 4.48 12.82
CA GLY A 114 63.96 3.31 13.69
C GLY A 114 62.58 2.73 13.99
N ASP A 115 62.24 2.63 15.28
CA ASP A 115 60.93 2.16 15.73
C ASP A 115 59.92 3.27 16.04
N LYS A 116 60.25 4.53 15.71
CA LYS A 116 59.40 5.69 15.95
C LYS A 116 58.97 6.38 14.66
N TRP A 117 57.87 7.12 14.76
CA TRP A 117 57.38 8.03 13.73
C TRP A 117 57.91 9.44 13.99
N GLU A 118 58.65 10.00 13.05
CA GLU A 118 59.07 11.39 13.08
C GLU A 118 58.13 12.25 12.22
N VAL A 119 57.56 13.27 12.85
CA VAL A 119 56.75 14.30 12.21
C VAL A 119 57.66 15.50 11.94
N THR A 120 57.71 15.99 10.70
CA THR A 120 58.32 17.28 10.33
C THR A 120 57.22 18.25 9.90
N THR A 121 57.18 19.43 10.51
CA THR A 121 56.20 20.49 10.25
C THR A 121 56.78 21.66 9.48
N THR A 122 55.92 22.53 8.90
CA THR A 122 56.30 23.66 8.01
C THR A 122 57.23 24.72 8.61
N ASP A 123 57.40 24.72 9.93
CA ASP A 123 58.35 25.56 10.68
C ASP A 123 59.74 24.91 10.83
N GLY A 124 59.93 23.70 10.31
CA GLY A 124 61.13 22.87 10.49
C GLY A 124 61.15 22.08 11.79
N THR A 125 60.14 22.20 12.66
CA THR A 125 60.08 21.43 13.92
C THR A 125 59.96 19.94 13.62
N LYS A 126 60.76 19.15 14.35
CA LYS A 126 60.79 17.69 14.30
C LYS A 126 60.42 17.10 15.65
N GLU A 127 59.49 16.15 15.67
CA GLU A 127 59.08 15.47 16.91
C GLU A 127 58.78 13.99 16.67
N GLN A 128 59.16 13.14 17.63
CA GLN A 128 59.06 11.69 17.53
C GLN A 128 57.96 11.10 18.43
N PHE A 129 57.27 10.10 17.88
CA PHE A 129 56.12 9.41 18.47
C PHE A 129 56.26 7.91 18.31
N ASP A 130 55.66 7.14 19.21
CA ASP A 130 55.64 5.67 19.13
C ASP A 130 54.58 5.18 18.12
N PHE A 131 53.51 5.97 17.92
CA PHE A 131 52.39 5.67 17.04
C PHE A 131 51.92 6.88 16.21
N ALA A 132 51.21 6.63 15.10
CA ALA A 132 50.67 7.69 14.23
C ALA A 132 49.25 7.38 13.72
N MET A 133 48.33 8.35 13.79
CA MET A 133 46.98 8.29 13.22
C MET A 133 46.77 9.30 12.09
N LEU A 134 46.36 8.82 10.92
CA LEU A 134 46.02 9.64 9.76
C LEU A 134 44.51 9.95 9.76
N CYS A 135 44.16 11.20 10.08
CA CYS A 135 42.78 11.68 10.24
C CYS A 135 42.38 12.76 9.20
N THR A 136 43.16 12.87 8.12
CA THR A 136 43.06 13.93 7.08
C THR A 136 41.87 13.80 6.13
N GLY A 137 41.19 12.64 6.11
CA GLY A 137 40.02 12.39 5.28
C GLY A 137 40.33 12.22 3.78
N HIS A 138 39.28 12.14 2.95
CA HIS A 138 39.38 11.68 1.57
C HIS A 138 38.56 12.51 0.54
N HIS A 139 38.25 13.76 0.87
CA HIS A 139 37.51 14.72 0.01
C HIS A 139 38.29 16.03 -0.21
N ALA A 140 39.62 15.94 -0.25
CA ALA A 140 40.51 17.10 -0.35
C ALA A 140 41.02 17.40 -1.78
N PHE A 141 41.18 16.37 -2.62
CA PHE A 141 41.77 16.51 -3.96
C PHE A 141 40.68 16.30 -5.03
N PRO A 142 40.28 17.33 -5.79
CA PRO A 142 39.23 17.20 -6.82
C PRO A 142 39.68 16.32 -7.99
N GLN A 143 38.73 15.62 -8.62
CA GLN A 143 38.97 14.80 -9.81
C GLN A 143 38.33 15.43 -11.05
N TYR A 144 39.16 15.92 -11.98
CA TYR A 144 38.71 16.47 -13.26
C TYR A 144 38.55 15.36 -14.31
N PRO A 145 37.48 15.38 -15.13
CA PRO A 145 37.37 14.55 -16.32
C PRO A 145 38.17 15.15 -17.49
N ASP A 146 38.65 14.31 -18.40
CA ASP A 146 39.07 14.75 -19.72
C ASP A 146 37.82 14.94 -20.62
N ILE A 147 37.68 16.13 -21.23
CA ILE A 147 36.56 16.50 -22.10
C ILE A 147 37.09 17.25 -23.31
N LYS A 148 36.83 16.72 -24.50
CA LYS A 148 37.21 17.32 -25.79
C LYS A 148 36.62 18.72 -25.95
N GLY A 149 37.43 19.69 -26.38
CA GLY A 149 36.94 21.04 -26.70
C GLY A 149 36.80 21.96 -25.48
N ILE A 150 37.04 21.48 -24.25
CA ILE A 150 36.98 22.33 -23.05
C ILE A 150 37.97 23.50 -23.12
N GLU A 151 39.09 23.33 -23.84
CA GLU A 151 40.09 24.35 -24.11
C GLU A 151 39.58 25.53 -24.97
N LYS A 152 38.42 25.38 -25.63
CA LYS A 152 37.79 26.39 -26.47
C LYS A 152 36.69 27.18 -25.73
N PHE A 153 36.25 26.69 -24.58
CA PHE A 153 35.12 27.25 -23.84
C PHE A 153 35.47 28.63 -23.28
N LYS A 154 34.72 29.66 -23.67
CA LYS A 154 34.95 31.05 -23.27
C LYS A 154 34.28 31.40 -21.93
N GLY A 155 33.45 30.51 -21.40
CA GLY A 155 32.79 30.66 -20.09
C GLY A 155 33.68 30.24 -18.91
N ARG A 156 33.11 30.26 -17.71
CA ARG A 156 33.80 29.91 -16.46
C ARG A 156 33.78 28.40 -16.24
N VAL A 157 34.92 27.78 -15.93
CA VAL A 157 35.00 26.37 -15.52
C VAL A 157 35.44 26.28 -14.05
N LEU A 158 34.81 25.41 -13.27
CA LEU A 158 35.22 25.11 -11.89
C LEU A 158 34.86 23.68 -11.46
N HIS A 159 35.53 23.15 -10.44
CA HIS A 159 35.05 21.97 -9.70
C HIS A 159 34.08 22.38 -8.58
N SER A 160 33.19 21.47 -8.21
CA SER A 160 32.36 21.53 -6.99
C SER A 160 33.17 21.70 -5.69
N HIS A 161 34.50 21.51 -5.75
CA HIS A 161 35.46 21.79 -4.68
C HIS A 161 35.75 23.28 -4.51
N GLN A 162 35.57 24.07 -5.57
CA GLN A 162 35.76 25.53 -5.60
C GLN A 162 34.44 26.29 -5.39
N TYR A 163 33.30 25.61 -5.49
CA TYR A 163 31.98 26.21 -5.24
C TYR A 163 31.79 26.54 -3.75
N ARG A 164 31.23 27.72 -3.44
CA ARG A 164 31.03 28.19 -2.06
C ARG A 164 29.58 28.57 -1.79
N ASP A 165 29.01 29.37 -2.67
CA ASP A 165 27.61 29.81 -2.69
C ASP A 165 27.22 30.30 -4.10
N TYR A 166 25.98 30.79 -4.23
CA TYR A 166 25.36 31.20 -5.50
C TYR A 166 25.86 32.53 -6.07
N GLU A 167 26.82 33.22 -5.43
CA GLU A 167 27.25 34.56 -5.82
C GLU A 167 28.11 34.50 -7.11
N GLY A 168 27.72 35.29 -8.12
CA GLY A 168 28.32 35.27 -9.46
C GLY A 168 27.71 34.25 -10.43
N PHE A 169 26.56 33.65 -10.10
CA PHE A 169 25.79 32.75 -10.98
C PHE A 169 24.44 33.33 -11.43
N GLN A 170 24.13 34.58 -11.04
CA GLN A 170 22.95 35.33 -11.44
C GLN A 170 22.78 35.36 -12.96
N ASP A 171 21.57 35.00 -13.44
CA ASP A 171 21.18 35.00 -14.86
C ASP A 171 22.07 34.16 -15.80
N LYS A 172 22.90 33.27 -15.24
CA LYS A 172 23.81 32.40 -16.01
C LYS A 172 23.18 31.09 -16.42
N ASN A 173 23.62 30.55 -17.55
CA ASN A 173 23.32 29.16 -17.94
C ASN A 173 24.40 28.26 -17.33
N VAL A 174 24.01 27.34 -16.44
CA VAL A 174 24.94 26.52 -15.65
C VAL A 174 24.83 25.06 -16.06
N PHE A 175 25.96 24.47 -16.46
CA PHE A 175 26.05 23.07 -16.87
C PHE A 175 26.91 22.26 -15.87
N ILE A 176 26.30 21.31 -15.18
CA ILE A 176 26.92 20.53 -14.11
C ILE A 176 27.23 19.12 -14.62
N VAL A 177 28.48 18.70 -14.53
CA VAL A 177 28.95 17.39 -15.02
C VAL A 177 29.04 16.40 -13.86
N GLY A 178 28.22 15.35 -13.91
CA GLY A 178 28.15 14.31 -12.89
C GLY A 178 27.03 14.51 -11.88
N ILE A 179 26.55 13.41 -11.30
CA ILE A 179 25.32 13.36 -10.47
C ILE A 179 25.60 12.86 -9.03
N GLY A 180 26.65 13.40 -8.39
CA GLY A 180 26.90 13.18 -6.96
C GLY A 180 26.03 14.06 -6.06
N ASN A 181 26.02 13.81 -4.73
CA ASN A 181 25.24 14.63 -3.77
C ASN A 181 25.53 16.14 -3.93
N SER A 182 26.81 16.51 -4.06
CA SER A 182 27.23 17.90 -4.30
C SER A 182 26.68 18.49 -5.61
N SER A 183 26.45 17.68 -6.65
CA SER A 183 25.79 18.14 -7.89
C SER A 183 24.36 18.57 -7.62
N LEU A 184 23.61 17.75 -6.86
CA LEU A 184 22.20 17.99 -6.60
C LEU A 184 21.99 19.18 -5.66
N ASP A 185 22.83 19.32 -4.64
CA ASP A 185 22.75 20.44 -3.70
C ASP A 185 23.14 21.77 -4.39
N ILE A 186 24.18 21.78 -5.25
CA ILE A 186 24.51 22.95 -6.10
C ILE A 186 23.37 23.27 -7.07
N ALA A 187 22.80 22.25 -7.75
CA ALA A 187 21.70 22.47 -8.69
C ALA A 187 20.44 23.04 -8.03
N VAL A 188 20.11 22.59 -6.81
CA VAL A 188 18.97 23.08 -6.02
C VAL A 188 19.20 24.50 -5.51
N GLU A 189 20.43 24.87 -5.15
CA GLU A 189 20.74 26.25 -4.78
C GLU A 189 20.65 27.18 -6.00
N LEU A 190 21.33 26.82 -7.09
CA LEU A 190 21.40 27.63 -8.30
C LEU A 190 20.09 27.73 -9.09
N SER A 191 19.15 26.79 -8.96
CA SER A 191 17.86 26.83 -9.70
C SER A 191 16.98 28.04 -9.35
N ASN A 192 17.31 28.78 -8.29
CA ASN A 192 16.60 29.99 -7.86
C ASN A 192 17.29 31.29 -8.32
N VAL A 193 18.45 31.20 -8.98
CA VAL A 193 19.38 32.32 -9.24
C VAL A 193 19.95 32.31 -10.67
N ALA A 194 20.23 31.13 -11.20
CA ALA A 194 20.69 30.91 -12.56
C ALA A 194 19.52 30.98 -13.56
N LYS A 195 19.81 31.39 -14.80
CA LYS A 195 18.86 31.42 -15.92
C LYS A 195 18.47 30.01 -16.39
N SER A 196 19.38 29.06 -16.28
CA SER A 196 19.12 27.64 -16.50
C SER A 196 20.13 26.76 -15.76
N VAL A 197 19.71 25.57 -15.35
CA VAL A 197 20.59 24.57 -14.69
C VAL A 197 20.40 23.22 -15.37
N THR A 198 21.47 22.70 -15.98
CA THR A 198 21.50 21.38 -16.63
C THR A 198 22.48 20.46 -15.91
N ILE A 199 22.09 19.20 -15.65
CA ILE A 199 22.96 18.16 -15.06
C ILE A 199 23.19 17.05 -16.10
N SER A 200 24.44 16.83 -16.46
CA SER A 200 24.86 15.69 -17.32
C SER A 200 25.11 14.44 -16.47
N THR A 201 24.55 13.31 -16.91
CA THR A 201 24.85 11.98 -16.34
C THR A 201 25.04 10.90 -17.41
N ARG A 202 26.07 10.08 -17.19
CA ARG A 202 26.44 8.93 -18.04
C ARG A 202 25.74 7.64 -17.67
N ARG A 203 25.13 7.56 -16.49
CA ARG A 203 24.65 6.30 -15.89
C ARG A 203 23.36 6.43 -15.09
N GLY A 204 22.77 7.62 -14.97
CA GLY A 204 21.69 7.86 -14.01
C GLY A 204 22.15 7.73 -12.55
N THR A 205 21.20 7.75 -11.62
CA THR A 205 21.38 7.41 -10.20
C THR A 205 20.02 7.17 -9.54
N TRP A 206 19.96 6.32 -8.52
CA TRP A 206 18.77 6.25 -7.66
C TRP A 206 18.75 7.46 -6.71
N LEU A 207 17.72 8.30 -6.86
CA LEU A 207 17.48 9.47 -6.04
C LEU A 207 16.71 9.07 -4.77
N PHE A 208 17.14 9.61 -3.64
CA PHE A 208 16.64 9.25 -2.31
C PHE A 208 16.41 10.51 -1.48
N ASN A 209 15.43 10.47 -0.59
CA ASN A 209 15.08 11.59 0.29
C ASN A 209 15.63 11.37 1.71
N ARG A 210 15.99 12.47 2.39
CA ARG A 210 16.26 12.46 3.83
C ARG A 210 14.96 12.16 4.60
N VAL A 211 13.82 12.62 4.08
CA VAL A 211 12.48 12.40 4.66
C VAL A 211 11.79 11.13 4.14
N TRP A 212 11.48 10.21 5.05
CA TRP A 212 10.83 8.92 4.76
C TRP A 212 9.32 8.94 5.03
N THR A 213 8.75 7.77 5.29
CA THR A 213 7.33 7.59 5.66
C THR A 213 7.02 8.33 6.96
N SER A 214 5.82 8.92 7.06
CA SER A 214 5.34 9.67 8.24
C SER A 214 6.18 10.90 8.63
N GLY A 215 7.08 11.38 7.76
CA GLY A 215 7.90 12.58 7.99
C GLY A 215 9.16 12.37 8.83
N MET A 216 9.48 11.13 9.21
CA MET A 216 10.68 10.80 9.99
C MET A 216 11.92 10.68 9.09
N PRO A 217 13.15 10.77 9.66
CA PRO A 217 14.39 10.40 8.97
C PRO A 217 14.37 8.94 8.45
N TYR A 218 15.02 8.70 7.30
CA TYR A 218 15.08 7.36 6.69
C TYR A 218 15.96 6.37 7.46
N ASP A 219 17.09 6.83 7.99
CA ASP A 219 18.09 6.05 8.72
C ASP A 219 17.53 5.49 10.03
N ILE A 220 16.67 6.25 10.72
CA ILE A 220 15.90 5.83 11.90
C ILE A 220 14.94 4.64 11.61
N TYR A 221 14.64 4.36 10.34
CA TYR A 221 13.87 3.18 9.92
C TYR A 221 14.71 2.08 9.26
N LEU A 222 15.74 2.42 8.48
CA LEU A 222 16.51 1.45 7.71
C LEU A 222 17.75 0.93 8.45
N LEU A 223 18.36 1.70 9.36
CA LEU A 223 19.50 1.25 10.16
C LEU A 223 19.02 0.62 11.48
N THR A 224 18.27 -0.48 11.36
CA THR A 224 17.77 -1.30 12.48
C THR A 224 18.29 -2.73 12.37
N ARG A 225 18.44 -3.43 13.51
CA ARG A 225 18.94 -4.82 13.52
C ARG A 225 17.97 -5.78 12.86
N TRP A 226 16.66 -5.58 13.06
CA TRP A 226 15.60 -6.27 12.33
C TRP A 226 15.69 -6.08 10.80
N TYR A 227 15.91 -4.86 10.30
CA TYR A 227 16.02 -4.63 8.85
C TYR A 227 17.28 -5.27 8.26
N THR A 228 18.40 -5.24 8.99
CA THR A 228 19.63 -5.96 8.60
C THR A 228 19.38 -7.46 8.53
N PHE A 229 18.77 -8.04 9.57
CA PHE A 229 18.36 -9.45 9.60
C PHE A 229 17.45 -9.81 8.42
N LEU A 230 16.46 -8.98 8.08
CA LEU A 230 15.61 -9.20 6.92
C LEU A 230 16.39 -9.18 5.59
N ILE A 231 17.29 -8.21 5.38
CA ILE A 231 18.09 -8.15 4.14
C ILE A 231 18.99 -9.38 3.99
N ASP A 232 19.58 -9.86 5.09
CA ASP A 232 20.53 -10.97 5.05
C ASP A 232 19.86 -12.36 4.89
N HIS A 233 18.55 -12.46 5.15
CA HIS A 233 17.78 -13.72 5.01
C HIS A 233 16.78 -13.71 3.85
N LEU A 234 16.63 -12.60 3.12
CA LEU A 234 15.74 -12.49 1.96
C LEU A 234 16.53 -12.52 0.63
N PRO A 235 15.98 -13.12 -0.44
CA PRO A 235 16.61 -13.08 -1.76
C PRO A 235 16.94 -11.64 -2.20
N TRP A 236 18.20 -11.42 -2.54
CA TRP A 236 18.76 -10.11 -2.89
C TRP A 236 17.96 -9.34 -3.95
N THR A 237 17.39 -10.08 -4.90
CA THR A 237 16.55 -9.56 -5.97
C THR A 237 15.28 -8.90 -5.45
N LEU A 238 14.55 -9.56 -4.52
CA LEU A 238 13.35 -9.04 -3.87
C LEU A 238 13.64 -7.79 -3.02
N CYS A 239 14.79 -7.76 -2.34
CA CYS A 239 15.22 -6.58 -1.57
C CYS A 239 15.40 -5.36 -2.50
N ASN A 240 16.04 -5.54 -3.65
CA ASN A 240 16.20 -4.48 -4.65
C ASN A 240 14.84 -4.10 -5.29
N GLU A 241 14.01 -5.06 -5.70
CA GLU A 241 12.68 -4.77 -6.27
C GLU A 241 11.80 -3.95 -5.32
N TYR A 242 11.82 -4.29 -4.03
CA TYR A 242 11.06 -3.55 -3.03
C TYR A 242 11.50 -2.08 -2.93
N VAL A 243 12.81 -1.80 -2.83
CA VAL A 243 13.28 -0.41 -2.68
C VAL A 243 13.15 0.36 -4.00
N GLU A 244 13.50 -0.24 -5.14
CA GLU A 244 13.31 0.38 -6.46
C GLU A 244 11.84 0.73 -6.70
N TYR A 245 10.90 -0.16 -6.41
CA TYR A 245 9.47 0.13 -6.46
C TYR A 245 9.10 1.31 -5.54
N ARG A 246 9.59 1.34 -4.29
CA ARG A 246 9.29 2.43 -3.34
C ARG A 246 9.86 3.78 -3.78
N LEU A 247 10.92 3.82 -4.60
CA LEU A 247 11.44 5.04 -5.21
C LEU A 247 10.66 5.43 -6.47
N GLN A 248 10.32 4.47 -7.33
CA GLN A 248 9.48 4.69 -8.52
C GLN A 248 8.08 5.23 -8.17
N GLN A 249 7.55 4.91 -6.98
CA GLN A 249 6.30 5.51 -6.46
C GLN A 249 6.44 6.96 -5.98
N ARG A 250 7.65 7.52 -5.88
CA ARG A 250 7.92 8.93 -5.52
C ARG A 250 8.36 9.77 -6.71
N LEU A 251 9.23 9.21 -7.55
CA LEU A 251 9.72 9.81 -8.79
C LEU A 251 9.96 8.66 -9.77
N ASP A 252 9.36 8.70 -10.96
CA ASP A 252 9.68 7.73 -12.00
C ASP A 252 11.03 8.06 -12.65
N HIS A 253 12.05 7.32 -12.27
CA HIS A 253 13.41 7.50 -12.76
C HIS A 253 13.54 7.17 -14.25
N ASP A 254 12.62 6.39 -14.85
CA ASP A 254 12.57 6.19 -16.31
C ASP A 254 12.15 7.49 -17.00
N THR A 255 10.97 8.04 -16.66
CA THR A 255 10.45 9.30 -17.23
C THR A 255 11.41 10.49 -17.06
N TYR A 256 12.12 10.58 -15.94
CA TYR A 256 13.05 11.69 -15.65
C TYR A 256 14.50 11.45 -16.09
N GLY A 257 14.80 10.37 -16.83
CA GLY A 257 16.15 10.09 -17.35
C GLY A 257 17.20 9.78 -16.27
N LEU A 258 16.74 9.40 -15.06
CA LEU A 258 17.59 9.13 -13.90
C LEU A 258 17.88 7.64 -13.68
N ARG A 259 17.14 6.71 -14.28
CA ARG A 259 17.23 5.29 -13.92
C ARG A 259 18.59 4.70 -14.29
N PRO A 260 19.34 4.12 -13.33
CA PRO A 260 20.62 3.52 -13.64
C PRO A 260 20.51 2.06 -14.08
N TYR A 261 21.54 1.58 -14.78
CA TYR A 261 21.70 0.18 -15.18
C TYR A 261 21.94 -0.79 -14.01
N HIS A 262 22.28 -0.28 -12.82
CA HIS A 262 22.54 -1.10 -11.62
C HIS A 262 21.32 -1.11 -10.68
N ARG A 263 21.20 -2.18 -9.91
CA ARG A 263 20.15 -2.33 -8.90
C ARG A 263 20.38 -1.37 -7.72
N PHE A 264 19.32 -1.05 -6.97
CA PHE A 264 19.36 -0.02 -5.92
C PHE A 264 20.56 -0.15 -4.98
N PHE A 265 20.75 -1.32 -4.36
CA PHE A 265 21.77 -1.50 -3.33
C PHE A 265 23.22 -1.58 -3.88
N GLN A 266 23.43 -1.72 -5.20
CA GLN A 266 24.77 -1.94 -5.79
C GLN A 266 25.66 -0.68 -5.87
N GLN A 267 25.15 0.47 -5.42
CA GLN A 267 25.85 1.75 -5.32
C GLN A 267 25.18 2.59 -4.22
N HIS A 268 25.93 3.41 -3.50
CA HIS A 268 25.33 4.37 -2.56
C HIS A 268 24.35 5.32 -3.30
N PRO A 269 23.08 5.43 -2.89
CA PRO A 269 22.09 6.28 -3.55
C PRO A 269 22.40 7.77 -3.33
N THR A 270 21.81 8.64 -4.16
CA THR A 270 22.08 10.10 -4.11
C THR A 270 20.96 10.80 -3.35
N LEU A 271 21.30 11.62 -2.35
CA LEU A 271 20.38 12.11 -1.33
C LEU A 271 20.04 13.60 -1.53
N ASN A 272 18.84 13.89 -2.04
CA ASN A 272 18.32 15.25 -2.13
C ASN A 272 16.78 15.27 -2.11
N ASP A 273 16.18 16.18 -1.33
CA ASP A 273 14.73 16.23 -1.11
C ASP A 273 13.97 17.13 -2.09
N THR A 274 14.64 18.08 -2.75
CA THR A 274 14.02 19.18 -3.51
C THR A 274 14.03 18.92 -5.01
N LEU A 275 15.08 18.27 -5.52
CA LEU A 275 15.29 17.99 -6.95
C LEU A 275 14.05 17.42 -7.69
N PRO A 276 13.26 16.46 -7.15
CA PRO A 276 12.10 15.93 -7.86
C PRO A 276 11.12 17.02 -8.33
N ASN A 277 10.94 18.06 -7.50
CA ASN A 277 10.04 19.17 -7.81
C ASN A 277 10.64 20.06 -8.91
N LEU A 278 11.93 20.40 -8.81
CA LEU A 278 12.64 21.25 -9.79
C LEU A 278 12.70 20.62 -11.19
N LEU A 279 12.83 19.29 -11.25
CA LEU A 279 12.75 18.53 -12.50
C LEU A 279 11.34 18.61 -13.10
N SER A 280 10.30 18.45 -12.27
CA SER A 280 8.91 18.52 -12.74
C SER A 280 8.46 19.92 -13.19
N THR A 281 9.12 20.98 -12.70
CA THR A 281 8.91 22.37 -13.15
C THR A 281 9.84 22.79 -14.29
N GLY A 282 10.81 21.95 -14.67
CA GLY A 282 11.80 22.26 -15.70
C GLY A 282 12.86 23.30 -15.30
N GLN A 283 12.97 23.64 -14.00
CA GLN A 283 14.00 24.56 -13.48
C GLN A 283 15.40 23.90 -13.44
N VAL A 284 15.44 22.58 -13.34
CA VAL A 284 16.64 21.76 -13.52
C VAL A 284 16.35 20.73 -14.62
N VAL A 285 17.31 20.48 -15.51
CA VAL A 285 17.20 19.52 -16.61
C VAL A 285 18.25 18.43 -16.47
N ILE A 286 17.87 17.16 -16.67
CA ILE A 286 18.82 16.03 -16.79
C ILE A 286 19.14 15.78 -18.26
N THR A 287 20.40 15.52 -18.59
CA THR A 287 20.85 15.18 -19.95
C THR A 287 21.94 14.10 -19.96
N GLU A 288 22.27 13.58 -21.15
CA GLU A 288 23.30 12.54 -21.32
C GLU A 288 24.71 13.03 -20.97
N ASP A 289 25.65 12.09 -20.99
CA ASP A 289 27.10 12.33 -20.92
C ASP A 289 27.58 13.31 -22.01
N VAL A 290 28.51 14.20 -21.64
CA VAL A 290 29.14 15.15 -22.57
C VAL A 290 29.94 14.41 -23.64
N ASP A 291 29.85 14.87 -24.89
CA ASP A 291 30.71 14.42 -25.98
C ASP A 291 31.88 15.38 -26.22
N HIS A 292 31.57 16.66 -26.41
CA HIS A 292 32.54 17.74 -26.58
C HIS A 292 31.93 19.10 -26.20
N VAL A 293 32.78 20.12 -26.13
CA VAL A 293 32.43 21.51 -25.81
C VAL A 293 32.87 22.43 -26.97
N GLU A 294 32.00 23.37 -27.34
CA GLU A 294 32.27 24.47 -28.28
C GLU A 294 32.49 25.79 -27.48
N GLU A 295 32.63 26.94 -28.13
CA GLU A 295 33.01 28.19 -27.44
C GLU A 295 32.01 28.65 -26.35
N SER A 296 30.72 28.34 -26.52
CA SER A 296 29.62 28.71 -25.62
C SER A 296 28.55 27.61 -25.45
N GLU A 297 28.72 26.46 -26.10
CA GLU A 297 27.77 25.34 -26.06
C GLU A 297 28.44 24.05 -25.57
N VAL A 298 27.68 23.25 -24.82
CA VAL A 298 28.03 21.87 -24.46
C VAL A 298 27.21 20.92 -25.32
N ILE A 299 27.88 20.01 -26.02
CA ILE A 299 27.27 19.01 -26.88
C ILE A 299 27.32 17.66 -26.16
N VAL A 300 26.15 17.03 -26.01
CA VAL A 300 26.02 15.70 -25.37
C VAL A 300 25.87 14.59 -26.40
N LYS A 301 26.10 13.34 -25.99
CA LYS A 301 26.14 12.16 -26.89
C LYS A 301 24.83 11.83 -27.61
N GLY A 302 23.73 12.52 -27.29
CA GLY A 302 22.48 12.51 -28.06
C GLY A 302 22.38 13.59 -29.15
N GLY A 303 23.45 14.34 -29.44
CA GLY A 303 23.46 15.45 -30.41
C GLY A 303 22.76 16.73 -29.94
N ARG A 304 22.22 16.74 -28.71
CA ARG A 304 21.58 17.92 -28.10
C ARG A 304 22.65 18.96 -27.72
N ARG A 305 22.31 20.24 -27.89
CA ARG A 305 23.16 21.40 -27.58
C ARG A 305 22.59 22.14 -26.37
N PHE A 306 23.45 22.59 -25.48
CA PHE A 306 23.09 23.39 -24.30
C PHE A 306 24.03 24.61 -24.20
N GLN A 307 23.46 25.81 -24.25
CA GLN A 307 24.17 27.06 -23.96
C GLN A 307 24.70 27.03 -22.52
N ALA A 308 25.95 27.43 -22.31
CA ALA A 308 26.58 27.45 -20.99
C ALA A 308 27.47 28.69 -20.81
N ASP A 309 27.20 29.47 -19.75
CA ASP A 309 28.12 30.49 -19.23
C ASP A 309 29.12 29.88 -18.25
N VAL A 310 28.72 28.81 -17.55
CA VAL A 310 29.49 28.19 -16.47
C VAL A 310 29.40 26.66 -16.51
N ILE A 311 30.54 25.98 -16.46
CA ILE A 311 30.65 24.51 -16.32
C ILE A 311 31.13 24.16 -14.91
N ILE A 312 30.41 23.27 -14.21
CA ILE A 312 30.75 22.81 -12.85
C ILE A 312 31.02 21.30 -12.85
N TYR A 313 32.24 20.89 -12.51
CA TYR A 313 32.58 19.48 -12.32
C TYR A 313 32.14 18.97 -10.94
N ALA A 314 31.12 18.12 -10.91
CA ALA A 314 30.67 17.37 -9.73
C ALA A 314 31.10 15.90 -9.81
N THR A 315 32.30 15.67 -10.36
CA THR A 315 32.84 14.37 -10.77
C THR A 315 33.45 13.55 -9.63
N GLY A 316 33.97 14.20 -8.58
CA GLY A 316 34.35 13.52 -7.33
C GLY A 316 35.70 13.94 -6.78
N TYR A 317 36.26 13.08 -5.93
CA TYR A 317 37.50 13.34 -5.21
C TYR A 317 38.40 12.11 -5.22
N THR A 318 39.70 12.35 -5.28
CA THR A 318 40.75 11.36 -4.99
C THR A 318 41.34 11.61 -3.60
N PHE A 319 42.13 10.67 -3.10
CA PHE A 319 42.82 10.77 -1.81
C PHE A 319 44.29 10.38 -1.96
N LYS A 320 45.15 11.05 -1.20
CA LYS A 320 46.60 10.88 -1.19
C LYS A 320 47.12 11.21 0.21
N PHE A 321 48.23 10.59 0.60
CA PHE A 321 48.93 10.91 1.85
C PHE A 321 50.30 11.54 1.52
N PRO A 322 50.37 12.73 0.92
CA PRO A 322 51.61 13.27 0.32
C PRO A 322 52.76 13.43 1.32
N TYR A 323 52.44 13.60 2.60
CA TYR A 323 53.41 13.70 3.70
C TYR A 323 53.98 12.33 4.15
N LEU A 324 53.34 11.20 3.83
CA LEU A 324 53.78 9.88 4.29
C LEU A 324 55.01 9.41 3.47
N ALA A 325 56.12 9.11 4.16
CA ALA A 325 57.37 8.70 3.53
C ALA A 325 57.89 7.37 4.10
N PRO A 326 58.22 6.38 3.24
CA PRO A 326 57.91 6.31 1.80
C PRO A 326 56.40 6.11 1.53
N GLN A 327 55.92 6.56 0.36
CA GLN A 327 54.53 6.36 -0.10
C GLN A 327 54.13 4.88 -0.18
N SER A 328 55.10 3.95 -0.28
CA SER A 328 54.88 2.51 -0.33
C SER A 328 54.31 1.91 0.97
N ILE A 329 54.29 2.63 2.10
CA ILE A 329 53.63 2.16 3.34
C ILE A 329 52.11 2.03 3.16
N ILE A 330 51.49 2.89 2.34
CA ILE A 330 50.08 2.80 1.96
C ILE A 330 49.98 2.99 0.44
N PRO A 331 50.22 1.93 -0.37
CA PRO A 331 50.19 2.04 -1.82
C PRO A 331 48.75 2.26 -2.30
N ILE A 332 48.51 3.36 -3.00
CA ILE A 332 47.21 3.72 -3.57
C ILE A 332 47.22 3.39 -5.07
N VAL A 333 46.60 2.28 -5.46
CA VAL A 333 46.54 1.80 -6.84
C VAL A 333 45.08 1.75 -7.29
N GLU A 334 44.72 2.39 -8.40
CA GLU A 334 43.32 2.48 -8.89
C GLU A 334 42.27 2.99 -7.86
N HIS A 335 42.68 3.77 -6.84
CA HIS A 335 41.89 4.15 -5.65
C HIS A 335 41.57 3.00 -4.67
N GLU A 336 42.19 1.83 -4.81
CA GLU A 336 42.25 0.78 -3.79
C GLU A 336 43.38 1.06 -2.77
N VAL A 337 43.25 0.52 -1.56
CA VAL A 337 44.27 0.52 -0.51
C VAL A 337 44.37 -0.85 0.18
N ASN A 338 45.57 -1.24 0.60
CA ASN A 338 45.81 -2.43 1.42
C ASN A 338 45.74 -2.06 2.91
N LEU A 339 44.54 -2.00 3.49
CA LEU A 339 44.34 -1.68 4.91
C LEU A 339 43.38 -2.67 5.57
N TYR A 340 43.84 -3.37 6.61
CA TYR A 340 43.04 -4.28 7.41
C TYR A 340 41.90 -3.51 8.08
N LYS A 341 40.66 -3.94 7.82
CA LYS A 341 39.41 -3.24 8.17
C LYS A 341 39.40 -1.74 7.81
N TYR A 342 40.09 -1.33 6.75
CA TYR A 342 40.29 0.08 6.34
C TYR A 342 41.06 0.96 7.36
N VAL A 343 41.83 0.35 8.27
CA VAL A 343 42.55 1.05 9.36
C VAL A 343 44.05 0.80 9.34
N PHE A 344 44.49 -0.45 9.50
CA PHE A 344 45.92 -0.79 9.69
C PHE A 344 46.59 -1.24 8.39
N PRO A 345 47.77 -0.72 8.01
CA PRO A 345 48.66 -1.40 7.07
C PRO A 345 49.11 -2.73 7.70
N PRO A 346 49.00 -3.89 7.02
CA PRO A 346 49.36 -5.19 7.61
C PRO A 346 50.79 -5.22 8.17
N ASP A 347 51.72 -4.64 7.43
CA ASP A 347 53.16 -4.65 7.69
C ASP A 347 53.59 -3.60 8.74
N CYS A 348 52.68 -2.71 9.18
CA CYS A 348 53.03 -1.53 9.98
C CYS A 348 51.92 -1.10 10.95
N THR A 349 51.70 -1.91 11.99
CA THR A 349 50.62 -1.75 12.98
C THR A 349 50.75 -0.56 13.94
N SER A 350 51.89 0.15 13.94
CA SER A 350 52.05 1.43 14.66
C SER A 350 51.50 2.64 13.89
N LEU A 351 51.03 2.44 12.65
CA LEU A 351 50.30 3.42 11.84
C LEU A 351 48.84 2.99 11.70
N ALA A 352 47.91 3.94 11.85
CA ALA A 352 46.49 3.71 11.63
C ALA A 352 45.86 4.83 10.80
N VAL A 353 44.84 4.49 9.99
CA VAL A 353 44.07 5.45 9.19
C VAL A 353 42.64 5.49 9.71
N ILE A 354 42.14 6.68 10.04
CA ILE A 354 40.82 6.86 10.67
C ILE A 354 39.89 7.61 9.72
N GLY A 355 38.79 6.98 9.32
CA GLY A 355 37.78 7.54 8.43
C GLY A 355 38.09 7.49 6.92
N LEU A 356 39.04 6.65 6.47
CA LEU A 356 39.21 6.32 5.05
C LEU A 356 38.22 5.23 4.61
N ILE A 357 36.93 5.53 4.73
CA ILE A 357 35.84 4.57 4.54
C ILE A 357 34.54 5.28 4.14
N GLN A 358 33.70 4.65 3.32
CA GLN A 358 32.44 5.21 2.82
C GLN A 358 31.26 4.30 3.17
N PRO A 359 30.66 4.45 4.37
CA PRO A 359 29.50 3.68 4.77
C PRO A 359 28.23 4.11 4.04
N ILE A 360 27.27 3.19 3.88
CA ILE A 360 25.84 3.55 3.75
C ILE A 360 25.31 3.90 5.15
N GLY A 361 25.75 5.04 5.68
CA GLY A 361 25.53 5.47 7.07
C GLY A 361 26.34 6.72 7.41
N SER A 362 26.60 6.96 8.70
CA SER A 362 27.39 8.12 9.14
C SER A 362 28.85 7.77 9.41
N LEU A 363 29.77 8.68 9.10
CA LEU A 363 31.22 8.47 9.26
C LEU A 363 31.69 8.69 10.70
N ALA A 364 31.13 9.67 11.43
CA ALA A 364 31.55 10.05 12.77
C ALA A 364 31.63 8.88 13.79
N PRO A 365 30.58 8.06 13.96
CA PRO A 365 30.64 6.91 14.87
C PRO A 365 31.54 5.77 14.36
N ILE A 366 31.77 5.65 13.04
CA ILE A 366 32.77 4.74 12.50
C ILE A 366 34.17 5.20 12.89
N SER A 367 34.52 6.46 12.66
CA SER A 367 35.83 6.99 13.04
C SER A 367 36.09 6.88 14.54
N GLU A 368 35.07 7.09 15.38
CA GLU A 368 35.19 6.88 16.82
C GLU A 368 35.43 5.41 17.19
N LEU A 369 34.66 4.47 16.62
CA LEU A 369 34.84 3.05 16.90
C LEU A 369 36.18 2.52 16.36
N GLN A 370 36.66 3.04 15.23
CA GLN A 370 38.02 2.82 14.74
C GLN A 370 39.06 3.33 15.75
N SER A 371 38.95 4.58 16.23
CA SER A 371 39.88 5.12 17.24
C SER A 371 39.89 4.28 18.52
N ARG A 372 38.73 3.90 19.06
CA ARG A 372 38.62 3.02 20.25
C ARG A 372 39.34 1.69 20.06
N TRP A 373 39.18 1.06 18.90
CA TRP A 373 39.83 -0.21 18.60
C TRP A 373 41.35 -0.06 18.45
N VAL A 374 41.81 0.97 17.74
CA VAL A 374 43.24 1.23 17.55
C VAL A 374 43.94 1.52 18.89
N THR A 375 43.36 2.33 19.76
CA THR A 375 44.00 2.67 21.04
C THR A 375 44.00 1.50 22.01
N ALA A 376 42.98 0.63 21.98
CA ALA A 376 42.99 -0.63 22.71
C ALA A 376 44.03 -1.65 22.17
N VAL A 377 44.31 -1.66 20.85
CA VAL A 377 45.43 -2.42 20.26
C VAL A 377 46.78 -1.86 20.72
N TRP A 378 46.99 -0.55 20.62
CA TRP A 378 48.24 0.11 21.03
C TRP A 378 48.49 0.07 22.54
N ALA A 379 47.44 0.03 23.36
CA ALA A 379 47.53 -0.22 24.80
C ALA A 379 47.75 -1.71 25.16
N GLY A 380 47.91 -2.61 24.16
CA GLY A 380 48.13 -4.04 24.37
C GLY A 380 46.91 -4.83 24.87
N GLN A 381 45.73 -4.20 24.92
CA GLN A 381 44.49 -4.82 25.41
C GLN A 381 43.88 -5.76 24.37
N ILE A 382 44.15 -5.52 23.08
CA ILE A 382 43.70 -6.33 21.94
C ILE A 382 44.92 -6.71 21.09
N LYS A 383 44.99 -7.97 20.66
CA LYS A 383 45.99 -8.44 19.70
C LYS A 383 45.40 -8.49 18.30
N LEU A 384 46.12 -7.94 17.32
CA LEU A 384 45.81 -8.13 15.90
C LEU A 384 46.14 -9.57 15.47
N PRO A 385 45.49 -10.11 14.43
CA PRO A 385 45.94 -11.34 13.78
C PRO A 385 47.30 -11.14 13.10
N SER A 386 47.93 -12.24 12.67
CA SER A 386 49.17 -12.17 11.89
C SER A 386 48.98 -11.42 10.57
N GLU A 387 50.07 -10.86 10.04
CA GLU A 387 50.13 -10.16 8.74
C GLU A 387 49.41 -10.95 7.62
N LYS A 388 49.75 -12.24 7.46
CA LYS A 388 49.07 -13.15 6.51
C LYS A 388 47.56 -13.28 6.75
N GLY A 389 47.11 -13.24 8.01
CA GLY A 389 45.68 -13.21 8.37
C GLY A 389 45.01 -11.87 8.02
N MET A 390 45.71 -10.75 8.22
CA MET A 390 45.25 -9.42 7.80
C MET A 390 45.12 -9.31 6.28
N ILE A 391 46.10 -9.86 5.52
CA ILE A 391 46.07 -9.88 4.06
C ILE A 391 44.90 -10.73 3.54
N ALA A 392 44.71 -11.95 4.06
CA ALA A 392 43.60 -12.82 3.67
C ALA A 392 42.22 -12.19 3.97
N ASP A 393 42.10 -11.43 5.06
CA ASP A 393 40.88 -10.67 5.38
C ASP A 393 40.63 -9.50 4.41
N ILE A 394 41.68 -8.78 4.00
CA ILE A 394 41.59 -7.73 2.98
C ILE A 394 41.12 -8.31 1.65
N GLU A 395 41.66 -9.46 1.23
CA GLU A 395 41.26 -10.17 0.01
C GLU A 395 39.80 -10.65 0.08
N HIS A 396 39.41 -11.27 1.19
CA HIS A 396 38.03 -11.71 1.41
C HIS A 396 37.04 -10.52 1.43
N THR A 397 37.41 -9.43 2.08
CA THR A 397 36.63 -8.17 2.12
C THR A 397 36.50 -7.56 0.73
N ARG A 398 37.57 -7.58 -0.09
CA ARG A 398 37.55 -7.16 -1.50
C ARG A 398 36.60 -8.02 -2.33
N GLU A 399 36.65 -9.34 -2.19
CA GLU A 399 35.73 -10.25 -2.89
C GLU A 399 34.27 -9.94 -2.55
N ILE A 400 33.95 -9.81 -1.26
CA ILE A 400 32.60 -9.44 -0.81
C ILE A 400 32.21 -8.09 -1.41
N ARG A 401 33.07 -7.07 -1.34
CA ARG A 401 32.82 -5.73 -1.91
C ARG A 401 32.54 -5.78 -3.42
N MET A 402 33.32 -6.56 -4.18
CA MET A 402 33.14 -6.73 -5.63
C MET A 402 31.86 -7.49 -6.01
N LYS A 403 31.41 -8.44 -5.18
CA LYS A 403 30.11 -9.13 -5.35
C LYS A 403 28.94 -8.22 -4.94
N ARG A 404 29.16 -7.33 -3.98
CA ARG A 404 28.17 -6.46 -3.32
C ARG A 404 27.90 -5.13 -4.06
N TYR A 405 28.91 -4.55 -4.72
CA TYR A 405 28.88 -3.24 -5.36
C TYR A 405 29.36 -3.28 -6.82
N PHE A 406 28.84 -2.39 -7.68
CA PHE A 406 29.26 -2.32 -9.08
C PHE A 406 30.71 -1.78 -9.21
N LYS A 407 31.54 -2.38 -10.09
CA LYS A 407 32.95 -1.99 -10.26
C LYS A 407 33.11 -0.52 -10.70
N SER A 408 33.66 0.31 -9.82
CA SER A 408 34.02 1.70 -10.07
C SER A 408 35.06 2.19 -9.04
N THR A 409 35.96 3.07 -9.44
CA THR A 409 36.90 3.79 -8.56
C THR A 409 36.21 4.55 -7.42
N LYS A 410 34.94 4.93 -7.59
CA LYS A 410 34.11 5.55 -6.55
C LYS A 410 33.71 4.58 -5.42
N HIS A 411 33.80 3.27 -5.65
CA HIS A 411 33.22 2.24 -4.76
C HIS A 411 34.28 1.42 -3.99
N THR A 412 35.56 1.76 -4.11
CA THR A 412 36.69 1.02 -3.49
C THR A 412 36.69 1.08 -1.96
N LEU A 413 36.04 2.08 -1.35
CA LEU A 413 35.94 2.27 0.10
C LEU A 413 34.54 1.94 0.67
N GLN A 414 33.63 1.34 -0.11
CA GLN A 414 32.23 1.18 0.31
C GLN A 414 31.96 0.00 1.25
N VAL A 415 31.19 0.25 2.32
CA VAL A 415 30.79 -0.76 3.33
C VAL A 415 29.31 -0.62 3.75
N ASP A 416 28.71 -1.74 4.15
CA ASP A 416 27.41 -1.75 4.83
C ASP A 416 27.60 -1.34 6.30
N TYR A 417 27.10 -0.16 6.68
CA TYR A 417 27.34 0.50 7.99
C TYR A 417 27.16 -0.45 9.19
N MET A 418 26.01 -1.14 9.25
CA MET A 418 25.66 -2.03 10.36
C MET A 418 26.66 -3.19 10.54
N LYS A 419 27.16 -3.74 9.42
CA LYS A 419 28.05 -4.92 9.44
C LYS A 419 29.44 -4.52 9.90
N TYR A 420 29.98 -3.42 9.36
CA TYR A 420 31.27 -2.88 9.77
C TYR A 420 31.28 -2.43 11.24
N MET A 421 30.22 -1.73 11.69
CA MET A 421 30.10 -1.31 13.09
C MET A 421 30.01 -2.51 14.04
N ASP A 422 29.24 -3.55 13.71
CA ASP A 422 29.19 -4.77 14.53
C ASP A 422 30.49 -5.57 14.52
N GLU A 423 31.21 -5.61 13.39
CA GLU A 423 32.49 -6.30 13.24
C GLU A 423 33.61 -5.67 14.08
N VAL A 424 33.81 -4.34 13.98
CA VAL A 424 34.80 -3.65 14.82
C VAL A 424 34.36 -3.65 16.30
N ALA A 425 33.05 -3.63 16.57
CA ALA A 425 32.51 -3.76 17.93
C ALA A 425 32.70 -5.16 18.55
N ASP A 426 32.78 -6.23 17.74
CA ASP A 426 33.18 -7.56 18.21
C ASP A 426 34.66 -7.58 18.60
N LEU A 427 35.54 -6.99 17.78
CA LEU A 427 36.99 -6.94 18.04
C LEU A 427 37.36 -6.27 19.38
N ILE A 428 36.57 -5.28 19.82
CA ILE A 428 36.72 -4.59 21.13
C ILE A 428 35.72 -5.10 22.20
N GLY A 429 34.90 -6.11 21.89
CA GLY A 429 33.91 -6.68 22.82
C GLY A 429 32.76 -5.74 23.24
N CYS A 430 32.57 -4.61 22.53
CA CYS A 430 31.52 -3.62 22.83
C CYS A 430 30.21 -3.84 22.07
N LYS A 431 30.13 -4.84 21.17
CA LYS A 431 28.89 -5.21 20.47
C LYS A 431 27.82 -5.63 21.49
N PRO A 432 26.60 -5.06 21.43
CA PRO A 432 25.63 -5.27 22.49
C PRO A 432 24.99 -6.66 22.42
N ASN A 433 25.12 -7.45 23.50
CA ASN A 433 24.60 -8.80 23.57
C ASN A 433 23.06 -8.81 23.74
N LEU A 434 22.35 -9.04 22.63
CA LEU A 434 20.88 -9.11 22.60
C LEU A 434 20.30 -10.17 23.54
N TRP A 435 20.94 -11.33 23.70
CA TRP A 435 20.46 -12.42 24.56
C TRP A 435 20.56 -12.06 26.05
N LYS A 436 21.66 -11.42 26.47
CA LYS A 436 21.80 -10.87 27.83
C LYS A 436 20.64 -9.94 28.17
N TYR A 437 20.27 -9.04 27.26
CA TYR A 437 19.12 -8.16 27.45
C TYR A 437 17.78 -8.90 27.32
N ALA A 438 17.64 -9.89 26.44
CA ALA A 438 16.39 -10.65 26.30
C ALA A 438 16.00 -11.41 27.58
N LEU A 439 16.98 -11.77 28.40
CA LEU A 439 16.77 -12.42 29.70
C LEU A 439 16.60 -11.42 30.87
N THR A 440 17.15 -10.21 30.79
CA THR A 440 17.20 -9.25 31.92
C THR A 440 16.29 -8.03 31.77
N ASP A 441 16.03 -7.59 30.54
CA ASP A 441 15.12 -6.49 30.20
C ASP A 441 14.54 -6.74 28.78
N PRO A 442 13.54 -7.63 28.65
CA PRO A 442 13.00 -8.04 27.34
C PRO A 442 12.45 -6.86 26.53
N LYS A 443 11.97 -5.81 27.22
CA LYS A 443 11.46 -4.58 26.60
C LYS A 443 12.58 -3.75 25.97
N PHE A 444 13.72 -3.64 26.64
CA PHE A 444 14.92 -3.02 26.08
C PHE A 444 15.58 -3.87 24.99
N ALA A 445 15.59 -5.20 25.13
CA ALA A 445 16.07 -6.11 24.10
C ALA A 445 15.26 -5.99 22.78
N PHE A 446 13.94 -6.01 22.88
CA PHE A 446 13.04 -5.79 21.74
C PHE A 446 13.25 -4.40 21.13
N ARG A 447 13.46 -3.36 21.95
CA ARG A 447 13.79 -2.01 21.48
C ARG A 447 15.13 -1.97 20.72
N LEU A 448 16.17 -2.62 21.24
CA LEU A 448 17.50 -2.67 20.64
C LEU A 448 17.52 -3.48 19.33
N PHE A 449 16.63 -4.47 19.19
CA PHE A 449 16.47 -5.23 17.95
C PHE A 449 15.63 -4.49 16.89
N MET A 450 14.52 -3.86 17.31
CA MET A 450 13.54 -3.25 16.40
C MET A 450 13.81 -1.78 16.06
N GLY A 451 14.41 -1.03 16.99
CA GLY A 451 14.65 0.41 16.86
C GLY A 451 15.91 0.75 16.07
N ALA A 452 16.12 2.05 15.87
CA ALA A 452 17.32 2.60 15.26
C ALA A 452 18.57 2.21 16.06
N ASN A 453 19.55 1.59 15.41
CA ASN A 453 20.83 1.22 16.00
C ASN A 453 21.77 2.43 16.02
N ALA A 454 21.41 3.41 16.86
CA ALA A 454 22.21 4.60 17.10
C ALA A 454 23.56 4.22 17.77
N PRO A 455 24.63 5.03 17.56
CA PRO A 455 25.98 4.72 18.02
C PRO A 455 26.09 4.40 19.52
N TYR A 456 25.21 4.98 20.34
CA TYR A 456 25.07 4.70 21.78
C TYR A 456 25.01 3.20 22.13
N ALA A 457 24.49 2.36 21.22
CA ALA A 457 24.44 0.90 21.39
C ALA A 457 25.84 0.28 21.61
N TYR A 458 26.90 0.86 21.05
CA TYR A 458 28.29 0.40 21.17
C TYR A 458 29.01 0.92 22.43
N ARG A 459 28.31 1.59 23.34
CA ARG A 459 28.78 1.96 24.68
C ARG A 459 27.99 1.26 25.80
N LEU A 460 27.07 0.34 25.47
CA LEU A 460 26.29 -0.45 26.45
C LEU A 460 27.12 -1.49 27.22
N GLN A 461 28.30 -1.86 26.70
CA GLN A 461 29.22 -2.84 27.28
C GLN A 461 30.61 -2.70 26.63
N GLY A 462 31.58 -3.47 27.12
CA GLY A 462 32.95 -3.49 26.58
C GLY A 462 33.81 -2.30 27.02
N ILE A 463 34.99 -2.17 26.42
CA ILE A 463 35.98 -1.16 26.80
C ILE A 463 35.42 0.25 26.53
N GLY A 464 35.47 1.11 27.55
CA GLY A 464 34.95 2.47 27.50
C GLY A 464 33.42 2.58 27.43
N SER A 465 32.67 1.69 28.09
CA SER A 465 31.21 1.79 28.22
C SER A 465 30.76 3.11 28.89
N TRP A 466 29.55 3.58 28.56
CA TRP A 466 28.98 4.84 29.06
C TRP A 466 27.63 4.60 29.74
N GLU A 467 27.48 5.06 30.99
CA GLU A 467 26.28 4.85 31.81
C GLU A 467 25.01 5.40 31.15
N GLY A 468 25.11 6.58 30.53
CA GLY A 468 24.00 7.24 29.83
C GLY A 468 23.54 6.52 28.55
N ALA A 469 24.25 5.51 28.05
CA ALA A 469 23.93 4.84 26.79
C ALA A 469 22.53 4.21 26.78
N LYS A 470 22.12 3.60 27.91
CA LYS A 470 20.77 3.02 28.04
C LYS A 470 19.67 4.09 28.05
N GLU A 471 19.94 5.25 28.65
CA GLU A 471 18.99 6.38 28.68
C GLU A 471 18.91 7.09 27.32
N ALA A 472 20.04 7.33 26.65
CA ALA A 472 20.09 7.90 25.31
C ALA A 472 19.26 7.05 24.32
N LEU A 473 19.46 5.73 24.33
CA LEU A 473 18.65 4.81 23.53
C LEU A 473 17.16 4.81 23.92
N ASN A 474 16.84 4.99 25.20
CA ASN A 474 15.45 5.06 25.68
C ASN A 474 14.75 6.39 25.35
N THR A 475 15.48 7.50 25.27
CA THR A 475 14.93 8.83 24.97
C THR A 475 14.93 9.18 23.47
N LEU A 476 15.77 8.52 22.66
CA LEU A 476 15.98 8.79 21.22
C LEU A 476 14.70 9.13 20.41
N PRO A 477 13.58 8.38 20.46
CA PRO A 477 12.39 8.71 19.66
C PRO A 477 11.75 10.05 20.02
N GLU A 478 11.86 10.49 21.27
CA GLU A 478 11.41 11.81 21.69
C GLU A 478 12.44 12.89 21.33
N ARG A 479 13.75 12.61 21.39
CA ARG A 479 14.81 13.53 20.92
C ARG A 479 14.73 13.81 19.41
N VAL A 480 14.36 12.80 18.61
CA VAL A 480 14.08 12.94 17.18
C VAL A 480 12.81 13.74 16.92
N LYS A 481 11.78 13.61 17.78
CA LYS A 481 10.50 14.32 17.61
C LYS A 481 10.52 15.76 18.12
N LYS A 482 11.29 16.07 19.16
CA LYS A 482 11.37 17.39 19.80
C LYS A 482 11.50 18.56 18.81
N PRO A 483 12.49 18.59 17.88
CA PRO A 483 12.64 19.71 16.94
C PRO A 483 11.51 19.82 15.90
N MET A 484 10.72 18.75 15.71
CA MET A 484 9.60 18.71 14.76
C MET A 484 8.27 19.07 15.42
N LYS A 485 8.22 19.22 16.75
CA LYS A 485 6.98 19.36 17.55
C LYS A 485 6.91 20.71 18.29
N ASN A 486 7.39 21.78 17.66
CA ASN A 486 7.46 23.14 18.22
C ASN A 486 6.09 23.81 18.46
N ARG A 487 4.98 23.13 18.15
CA ARG A 487 3.61 23.55 18.45
C ARG A 487 2.80 22.38 18.99
N ASP A 488 2.23 22.54 20.17
CA ASP A 488 1.34 21.53 20.75
C ASP A 488 -0.07 21.61 20.13
N CYS A 489 -0.37 20.66 19.25
CA CYS A 489 -1.73 20.44 18.76
C CYS A 489 -2.62 19.93 19.91
N ARG A 490 -3.52 20.79 20.43
CA ARG A 490 -4.51 20.44 21.47
C ARG A 490 -5.54 19.41 20.97
N MET A 491 -5.13 18.16 20.87
CA MET A 491 -5.96 17.03 20.45
C MET A 491 -6.77 16.48 21.64
N ARG A 492 -8.09 16.34 21.46
CA ARG A 492 -8.99 15.63 22.40
C ARG A 492 -8.45 14.23 22.69
N LYS A 493 -8.70 13.68 23.89
CA LYS A 493 -8.01 12.47 24.41
C LYS A 493 -8.05 11.27 23.45
N TYR A 494 -9.17 11.05 22.75
CA TYR A 494 -9.36 9.99 21.75
C TYR A 494 -8.68 10.22 20.38
N LYS A 495 -8.14 11.42 20.11
CA LYS A 495 -7.33 11.73 18.92
C LYS A 495 -5.82 11.57 19.18
N ARG A 496 -5.40 11.18 20.39
CA ARG A 496 -3.99 10.88 20.69
C ARG A 496 -3.62 9.49 20.17
N ARG A 497 -2.54 9.39 19.39
CA ARG A 497 -1.97 8.11 18.94
C ARG A 497 -1.44 7.33 20.16
N GLY A 498 -1.74 6.05 20.24
CA GLY A 498 -1.35 5.19 21.36
C GLY A 498 0.08 4.64 21.25
N ALA A 499 0.63 4.11 22.33
CA ALA A 499 1.99 3.55 22.35
C ALA A 499 2.19 2.37 21.37
N ILE A 500 1.12 1.66 21.02
CA ILE A 500 1.13 0.54 20.06
C ILE A 500 1.47 1.00 18.64
N ASP A 501 0.95 2.16 18.21
CA ASP A 501 1.25 2.83 16.92
C ASP A 501 2.75 3.15 16.77
N HIS A 502 3.45 3.29 17.90
CA HIS A 502 4.87 3.59 18.00
C HIS A 502 5.79 2.38 17.74
N TYR A 503 5.33 1.17 18.03
CA TYR A 503 6.09 -0.07 17.88
C TYR A 503 5.71 -0.84 16.60
N PHE A 504 4.44 -0.82 16.19
CA PHE A 504 3.98 -1.54 14.99
C PHE A 504 4.47 -0.94 13.66
N HIS A 505 5.08 0.24 13.67
CA HIS A 505 5.78 0.83 12.51
C HIS A 505 6.98 -0.01 12.01
N TYR A 506 7.42 -1.06 12.71
CA TYR A 506 8.70 -1.72 12.46
C TYR A 506 8.68 -3.21 12.02
N ILE A 507 7.57 -3.98 12.12
CA ILE A 507 7.57 -5.44 11.84
C ILE A 507 6.74 -5.80 10.58
N SER A 508 7.20 -6.81 9.82
CA SER A 508 6.42 -7.43 8.72
C SER A 508 6.35 -8.97 8.86
N LEU A 509 5.24 -9.59 8.45
CA LEU A 509 4.73 -10.81 9.11
C LEU A 509 4.49 -12.01 8.17
N LYS A 510 5.29 -12.19 7.11
CA LYS A 510 4.89 -13.00 5.93
C LYS A 510 4.91 -14.55 6.02
N TRP A 511 5.49 -15.17 7.06
CA TRP A 511 6.21 -16.44 6.87
C TRP A 511 5.58 -17.84 7.20
N LEU A 512 4.55 -18.01 8.03
CA LEU A 512 4.30 -19.35 8.65
C LEU A 512 3.39 -20.34 7.90
N ALA A 513 2.32 -19.89 7.24
CA ALA A 513 1.08 -20.69 7.18
C ALA A 513 1.03 -21.74 6.06
N GLY A 514 2.18 -22.31 5.68
CA GLY A 514 2.32 -23.19 4.51
C GLY A 514 1.59 -24.54 4.55
N TRP A 515 1.30 -25.06 5.74
CA TRP A 515 1.44 -26.51 5.95
C TRP A 515 0.17 -27.31 6.28
N THR A 516 -0.95 -26.68 6.62
CA THR A 516 -2.01 -27.35 7.39
C THR A 516 -3.18 -27.97 6.62
N THR A 517 -3.17 -27.99 5.27
CA THR A 517 -4.39 -28.28 4.48
C THR A 517 -4.19 -29.34 3.40
N LEU A 518 -3.83 -30.56 3.81
CA LEU A 518 -3.58 -31.70 2.91
C LEU A 518 -4.44 -32.94 3.27
N LEU A 519 -5.56 -32.76 3.99
CA LEU A 519 -6.31 -33.84 4.62
C LEU A 519 -7.86 -33.70 4.50
N LEU A 520 -8.47 -34.74 3.89
CA LEU A 520 -9.85 -35.28 4.08
C LEU A 520 -11.07 -34.65 3.32
N CYS A 521 -11.97 -35.50 2.76
CA CYS A 521 -13.13 -35.16 1.88
C CYS A 521 -14.32 -36.20 1.89
N ALA A 522 -15.54 -35.80 1.42
CA ALA A 522 -16.80 -36.56 1.05
C ALA A 522 -17.77 -37.09 2.17
N GLY A 523 -19.08 -37.42 1.97
CA GLY A 523 -20.06 -37.17 0.87
C GLY A 523 -21.36 -38.06 0.85
N LEU A 524 -22.58 -37.50 0.65
CA LEU A 524 -23.97 -38.10 0.62
C LEU A 524 -25.01 -37.23 -0.21
N TRP A 525 -26.33 -37.58 -0.26
CA TRP A 525 -27.41 -37.17 -1.25
C TRP A 525 -28.52 -36.12 -0.76
N LEU A 526 -29.41 -35.53 -1.64
CA LEU A 526 -30.31 -34.33 -1.42
C LEU A 526 -31.28 -33.84 -2.57
N PHE A 527 -32.50 -33.37 -2.26
CA PHE A 527 -33.54 -32.77 -3.15
C PHE A 527 -33.68 -31.20 -3.18
N CYS A 528 -34.31 -30.61 -4.22
CA CYS A 528 -34.46 -29.14 -4.44
C CYS A 528 -35.78 -28.71 -5.15
N THR A 529 -36.25 -27.45 -5.02
CA THR A 529 -37.38 -26.89 -5.83
C THR A 529 -37.02 -25.62 -6.60
N GLY A 530 -37.59 -25.43 -7.81
CA GLY A 530 -37.49 -24.23 -8.66
C GLY A 530 -36.50 -24.32 -9.84
N GLY A 531 -36.91 -23.85 -11.03
CA GLY A 531 -36.07 -23.72 -12.24
C GLY A 531 -35.54 -22.30 -12.49
N GLY A 532 -35.67 -21.41 -11.51
CA GLY A 532 -35.18 -20.02 -11.58
C GLY A 532 -33.67 -19.88 -11.31
N VAL A 533 -33.18 -18.63 -11.35
CA VAL A 533 -31.75 -18.29 -11.13
C VAL A 533 -31.19 -18.73 -9.76
N SER A 534 -32.05 -19.07 -8.80
CA SER A 534 -31.66 -19.63 -7.50
C SER A 534 -31.64 -21.15 -7.47
N GLY A 535 -32.46 -21.83 -8.29
CA GLY A 535 -32.64 -23.28 -8.28
C GLY A 535 -31.72 -24.04 -9.25
N LEU A 536 -31.39 -23.44 -10.40
CA LEU A 536 -30.39 -23.99 -11.32
C LEU A 536 -29.02 -24.26 -10.67
N PRO A 537 -28.41 -23.34 -9.88
CA PRO A 537 -27.20 -23.66 -9.15
C PRO A 537 -27.43 -24.65 -8.00
N ALA A 538 -28.64 -24.74 -7.44
CA ALA A 538 -28.97 -25.75 -6.44
C ALA A 538 -28.89 -27.16 -7.04
N ILE A 539 -29.58 -27.43 -8.15
CA ILE A 539 -29.52 -28.70 -8.90
C ILE A 539 -28.06 -29.10 -9.19
N LYS A 540 -27.25 -28.16 -9.68
CA LYS A 540 -25.84 -28.40 -10.00
C LYS A 540 -24.99 -28.74 -8.78
N GLU A 541 -25.10 -27.99 -7.69
CA GLU A 541 -24.28 -28.21 -6.48
C GLU A 541 -24.75 -29.39 -5.65
N CYS A 542 -26.04 -29.73 -5.71
CA CYS A 542 -26.53 -31.05 -5.35
C CYS A 542 -25.73 -32.09 -6.14
N ARG A 543 -25.92 -32.21 -7.47
CA ARG A 543 -25.24 -33.23 -8.28
C ARG A 543 -23.72 -33.28 -8.09
N ALA A 544 -23.05 -32.14 -7.92
CA ALA A 544 -21.60 -32.05 -7.66
C ALA A 544 -21.18 -32.54 -6.26
N ALA A 545 -22.07 -32.49 -5.27
CA ALA A 545 -21.90 -33.17 -3.99
C ALA A 545 -22.15 -34.70 -4.08
N GLY A 546 -22.48 -35.21 -5.29
CA GLY A 546 -22.73 -36.63 -5.57
C GLY A 546 -24.08 -37.03 -5.01
N ILE A 547 -25.16 -36.69 -5.73
CA ILE A 547 -26.53 -36.56 -5.22
C ILE A 547 -27.56 -36.73 -6.37
N GLU A 548 -28.63 -37.50 -6.17
CA GLU A 548 -29.87 -37.32 -6.94
C GLU A 548 -30.65 -36.11 -6.45
N VAL A 549 -31.06 -35.29 -7.39
CA VAL A 549 -31.94 -34.13 -7.19
C VAL A 549 -33.05 -34.22 -8.23
N VAL A 550 -34.28 -33.97 -7.78
CA VAL A 550 -35.41 -33.62 -8.64
C VAL A 550 -35.69 -32.14 -8.38
N ALA A 551 -36.12 -31.39 -9.38
CA ALA A 551 -36.57 -30.01 -9.25
C ALA A 551 -37.91 -29.79 -9.93
N TYR A 552 -38.73 -28.92 -9.34
CA TYR A 552 -40.08 -28.61 -9.80
C TYR A 552 -40.13 -27.14 -10.27
N GLU A 553 -40.56 -26.90 -11.51
CA GLU A 553 -40.76 -25.58 -12.11
C GLU A 553 -42.17 -25.48 -12.68
N ARG A 554 -42.92 -24.45 -12.28
CA ARG A 554 -44.35 -24.28 -12.59
C ARG A 554 -44.64 -23.70 -13.97
N THR A 555 -43.62 -23.54 -14.81
CA THR A 555 -43.73 -22.97 -16.17
C THR A 555 -42.94 -23.82 -17.16
N PRO A 556 -43.20 -23.73 -18.49
CA PRO A 556 -42.58 -24.63 -19.47
C PRO A 556 -41.11 -24.28 -19.80
N GLN A 557 -40.51 -23.35 -19.04
CA GLN A 557 -39.18 -22.78 -19.31
C GLN A 557 -38.53 -22.31 -18.00
N ILE A 558 -37.21 -22.48 -17.91
CA ILE A 558 -36.38 -22.00 -16.79
C ILE A 558 -36.31 -20.46 -16.70
N GLY A 559 -35.59 -19.96 -15.69
CA GLY A 559 -35.20 -18.54 -15.56
C GLY A 559 -36.05 -17.71 -14.58
N GLY A 560 -37.21 -18.23 -14.15
CA GLY A 560 -38.02 -17.63 -13.09
C GLY A 560 -38.49 -16.21 -13.44
N LEU A 561 -38.15 -15.22 -12.61
CA LEU A 561 -38.54 -13.81 -12.78
C LEU A 561 -38.02 -13.19 -14.08
N TRP A 562 -36.84 -13.59 -14.55
CA TRP A 562 -36.17 -13.01 -15.73
C TRP A 562 -36.81 -13.41 -17.06
N ASN A 563 -37.67 -14.43 -17.07
CA ASN A 563 -38.44 -14.80 -18.24
C ASN A 563 -39.59 -13.80 -18.41
N TYR A 564 -39.52 -12.98 -19.47
CA TYR A 564 -40.51 -11.93 -19.75
C TYR A 564 -41.81 -12.54 -20.32
N ARG A 565 -42.86 -12.56 -19.49
CA ARG A 565 -44.13 -13.25 -19.79
C ARG A 565 -45.30 -12.25 -19.72
N PRO A 566 -45.59 -11.49 -20.80
CA PRO A 566 -46.54 -10.37 -20.75
C PRO A 566 -47.97 -10.77 -20.35
N GLN A 567 -48.36 -12.02 -20.64
CA GLN A 567 -49.69 -12.58 -20.37
C GLN A 567 -49.85 -13.15 -18.94
N MET A 568 -48.76 -13.22 -18.15
CA MET A 568 -48.76 -13.82 -16.82
C MET A 568 -49.43 -12.89 -15.79
N LYS A 569 -50.53 -13.35 -15.19
CA LYS A 569 -51.32 -12.64 -14.15
C LYS A 569 -50.94 -13.04 -12.72
N GLU A 570 -50.55 -14.29 -12.53
CA GLU A 570 -50.09 -14.86 -11.26
C GLU A 570 -48.65 -15.32 -11.45
N GLY A 571 -47.79 -15.05 -10.46
CA GLY A 571 -46.34 -15.18 -10.61
C GLY A 571 -45.65 -13.90 -11.06
N GLY A 572 -44.45 -13.66 -10.53
CA GLY A 572 -43.62 -12.50 -10.90
C GLY A 572 -43.02 -12.61 -12.30
N THR A 573 -43.02 -11.50 -13.04
CA THR A 573 -42.24 -11.29 -14.27
C THR A 573 -41.71 -9.86 -14.30
N ILE A 574 -40.58 -9.65 -14.98
CA ILE A 574 -39.95 -8.34 -15.19
C ILE A 574 -40.69 -7.47 -16.23
N MET A 575 -40.23 -6.22 -16.36
CA MET A 575 -40.62 -5.29 -17.44
C MET A 575 -39.87 -5.64 -18.73
N LYS A 576 -40.47 -5.32 -19.89
CA LYS A 576 -39.95 -5.68 -21.23
C LYS A 576 -38.55 -5.13 -21.51
N SER A 577 -38.30 -3.92 -21.02
CA SER A 577 -37.09 -3.10 -21.18
C SER A 577 -35.95 -3.42 -20.20
N THR A 578 -36.16 -4.35 -19.27
CA THR A 578 -35.28 -4.51 -18.09
C THR A 578 -33.83 -4.79 -18.46
N ILE A 579 -32.92 -3.93 -18.02
CA ILE A 579 -31.46 -4.08 -18.12
C ILE A 579 -30.88 -4.20 -16.72
N SER A 580 -29.96 -5.15 -16.50
CA SER A 580 -29.36 -5.41 -15.19
C SER A 580 -28.75 -4.14 -14.54
N ASN A 581 -29.00 -3.97 -13.24
CA ASN A 581 -28.36 -2.94 -12.41
C ASN A 581 -26.91 -3.30 -12.08
N THR A 582 -26.63 -4.60 -11.90
CA THR A 582 -25.32 -5.21 -11.65
C THR A 582 -24.70 -5.70 -12.96
N SER A 583 -23.38 -5.76 -13.05
CA SER A 583 -22.68 -6.16 -14.28
C SER A 583 -22.74 -7.67 -14.54
N LYS A 584 -22.56 -8.05 -15.81
CA LYS A 584 -22.52 -9.46 -16.26
C LYS A 584 -21.54 -10.32 -15.46
N GLU A 585 -20.39 -9.75 -15.09
CA GLU A 585 -19.29 -10.44 -14.42
C GLU A 585 -19.54 -10.69 -12.94
N MET A 586 -20.33 -9.82 -12.29
CA MET A 586 -20.71 -9.98 -10.90
C MET A 586 -21.97 -10.85 -10.76
N MET A 587 -22.88 -10.86 -11.75
CA MET A 587 -24.11 -11.67 -11.73
C MET A 587 -23.96 -13.11 -12.24
N ALA A 588 -22.77 -13.49 -12.70
CA ALA A 588 -22.48 -14.82 -13.23
C ALA A 588 -22.49 -15.92 -12.16
N TYR A 589 -22.76 -17.16 -12.55
CA TYR A 589 -22.44 -18.34 -11.75
C TYR A 589 -20.91 -18.54 -11.74
N SER A 590 -20.38 -19.01 -10.61
CA SER A 590 -18.93 -18.98 -10.33
C SER A 590 -18.08 -19.95 -11.17
N ASP A 591 -18.70 -20.87 -11.91
CA ASP A 591 -18.04 -21.78 -12.86
C ASP A 591 -18.49 -21.61 -14.33
N PHE A 592 -19.20 -20.52 -14.62
CA PHE A 592 -19.67 -20.19 -15.95
C PHE A 592 -19.62 -18.67 -16.23
N PRO A 593 -18.44 -18.11 -16.59
CA PRO A 593 -18.34 -16.72 -17.00
C PRO A 593 -19.16 -16.46 -18.28
N PRO A 594 -19.82 -15.29 -18.41
CA PRO A 594 -20.60 -14.93 -19.57
C PRO A 594 -19.69 -14.57 -20.75
N SER A 595 -20.27 -14.55 -21.96
CA SER A 595 -19.55 -14.17 -23.17
C SER A 595 -18.88 -12.79 -23.06
N ALA A 596 -17.68 -12.67 -23.63
CA ALA A 596 -16.96 -11.41 -23.73
C ALA A 596 -17.75 -10.35 -24.53
N ASP A 597 -18.61 -10.79 -25.46
CA ASP A 597 -19.35 -9.95 -26.39
C ASP A 597 -20.68 -9.42 -25.83
N TYR A 598 -21.18 -9.97 -24.72
CA TYR A 598 -22.31 -9.38 -24.02
C TYR A 598 -21.97 -8.00 -23.45
N PRO A 599 -22.92 -7.04 -23.47
CA PRO A 599 -22.73 -5.74 -22.84
C PRO A 599 -22.52 -5.90 -21.33
N ASN A 600 -21.76 -4.99 -20.73
CA ASN A 600 -21.45 -5.07 -19.28
C ASN A 600 -22.69 -5.05 -18.40
N PHE A 601 -23.80 -4.46 -18.85
CA PHE A 601 -25.13 -4.58 -18.26
C PHE A 601 -26.05 -5.23 -19.29
N MET A 602 -26.68 -6.34 -18.93
CA MET A 602 -27.38 -7.20 -19.88
C MET A 602 -28.87 -6.90 -19.91
N HIS A 603 -29.44 -6.86 -21.12
CA HIS A 603 -30.89 -6.85 -21.32
C HIS A 603 -31.47 -8.23 -20.95
N ASN A 604 -32.73 -8.30 -20.54
CA ASN A 604 -33.37 -9.53 -20.08
C ASN A 604 -33.20 -10.74 -21.02
N SER A 605 -33.33 -10.55 -22.33
CA SER A 605 -33.13 -11.57 -23.36
C SER A 605 -31.72 -12.16 -23.38
N MET A 606 -30.69 -11.37 -23.04
CA MET A 606 -29.30 -11.83 -22.93
C MET A 606 -29.06 -12.58 -21.61
N ILE A 607 -29.74 -12.19 -20.53
CA ILE A 607 -29.74 -12.94 -19.26
C ILE A 607 -30.42 -14.30 -19.46
N MET A 608 -31.54 -14.34 -20.18
CA MET A 608 -32.21 -15.59 -20.54
C MET A 608 -31.35 -16.48 -21.44
N HIS A 609 -30.63 -15.94 -22.42
CA HIS A 609 -29.67 -16.71 -23.23
C HIS A 609 -28.59 -17.36 -22.35
N TYR A 610 -27.92 -16.54 -21.52
CA TYR A 610 -26.90 -17.01 -20.56
C TYR A 610 -27.40 -18.09 -19.59
N VAL A 611 -28.64 -17.97 -19.12
CA VAL A 611 -29.26 -18.94 -18.20
C VAL A 611 -29.59 -20.27 -18.90
N ASN A 612 -29.95 -20.27 -20.18
CA ASN A 612 -30.13 -21.49 -20.97
C ASN A 612 -28.78 -22.15 -21.29
N GLU A 613 -27.77 -21.39 -21.77
CA GLU A 613 -26.42 -21.93 -22.01
C GLU A 613 -25.81 -22.58 -20.75
N TYR A 614 -26.10 -22.02 -19.56
CA TYR A 614 -25.70 -22.62 -18.28
C TYR A 614 -26.41 -23.94 -18.00
N ALA A 615 -27.73 -24.01 -18.19
CA ALA A 615 -28.52 -25.20 -17.94
C ALA A 615 -28.19 -26.34 -18.92
N GLU A 616 -27.93 -26.00 -20.19
CA GLU A 616 -27.46 -26.91 -21.23
C GLU A 616 -26.04 -27.43 -20.91
N LYS A 617 -25.08 -26.55 -20.61
CA LYS A 617 -23.68 -26.92 -20.32
C LYS A 617 -23.55 -27.95 -19.19
N PHE A 618 -24.37 -27.83 -18.15
CA PHE A 618 -24.33 -28.73 -16.99
C PHE A 618 -25.40 -29.83 -17.03
N ASP A 619 -26.15 -29.94 -18.15
CA ASP A 619 -27.20 -30.95 -18.36
C ASP A 619 -28.25 -30.95 -17.23
N LEU A 620 -28.66 -29.75 -16.79
CA LEU A 620 -29.55 -29.57 -15.62
C LEU A 620 -31.03 -29.77 -15.96
N LEU A 621 -31.40 -29.60 -17.23
CA LEU A 621 -32.79 -29.62 -17.68
C LEU A 621 -33.48 -30.97 -17.40
N ARG A 622 -32.72 -32.08 -17.46
CA ARG A 622 -33.21 -33.44 -17.20
C ARG A 622 -33.71 -33.66 -15.77
N ASP A 623 -33.18 -32.90 -14.81
CA ASP A 623 -33.53 -33.00 -13.39
C ASP A 623 -34.74 -32.11 -13.06
N ILE A 624 -35.21 -31.30 -14.02
CA ILE A 624 -36.31 -30.33 -13.87
C ILE A 624 -37.61 -30.88 -14.48
N ARG A 625 -38.66 -30.89 -13.66
CA ARG A 625 -40.04 -31.13 -14.07
C ARG A 625 -40.69 -29.79 -14.38
N PHE A 626 -40.88 -29.52 -15.66
CA PHE A 626 -41.58 -28.35 -16.17
C PHE A 626 -43.09 -28.49 -16.01
N ASP A 627 -43.79 -27.35 -15.95
CA ASP A 627 -45.24 -27.22 -15.70
C ASP A 627 -45.74 -27.90 -14.40
N ALA A 628 -44.82 -28.30 -13.51
CA ALA A 628 -45.09 -29.07 -12.31
C ALA A 628 -45.18 -28.16 -11.08
N ASN A 629 -46.32 -27.47 -10.94
CA ASN A 629 -46.55 -26.54 -9.83
C ASN A 629 -46.74 -27.27 -8.49
N VAL A 630 -45.92 -26.94 -7.49
CA VAL A 630 -46.01 -27.52 -6.14
C VAL A 630 -47.21 -26.94 -5.40
N LYS A 631 -48.17 -27.80 -5.04
CA LYS A 631 -49.38 -27.44 -4.29
C LYS A 631 -49.16 -27.50 -2.78
N LYS A 632 -48.37 -28.47 -2.32
CA LYS A 632 -48.07 -28.68 -0.89
C LYS A 632 -46.67 -29.29 -0.72
N LEU A 633 -45.99 -28.91 0.36
CA LEU A 633 -44.80 -29.56 0.88
C LEU A 633 -45.01 -29.77 2.39
N GLU A 634 -44.90 -31.00 2.86
CA GLU A 634 -45.04 -31.35 4.27
C GLU A 634 -44.02 -32.40 4.73
N ARG A 635 -43.87 -32.58 6.04
CA ARG A 635 -42.96 -33.59 6.61
C ARG A 635 -43.76 -34.85 6.97
N VAL A 636 -43.36 -35.99 6.41
CA VAL A 636 -43.95 -37.31 6.61
C VAL A 636 -42.90 -38.21 7.24
N GLY A 637 -42.96 -38.34 8.57
CA GLY A 637 -41.88 -38.96 9.35
C GLY A 637 -40.60 -38.14 9.26
N ASP A 638 -39.49 -38.77 8.84
CA ASP A 638 -38.21 -38.09 8.62
C ASP A 638 -37.99 -37.57 7.19
N LYS A 639 -38.92 -37.83 6.27
CA LYS A 639 -38.85 -37.37 4.89
C LYS A 639 -39.78 -36.18 4.62
N TRP A 640 -39.50 -35.47 3.54
CA TRP A 640 -40.32 -34.39 2.97
C TRP A 640 -41.16 -34.94 1.83
N GLU A 641 -42.48 -34.80 1.91
CA GLU A 641 -43.39 -35.16 0.83
C GLU A 641 -43.82 -33.92 0.04
N VAL A 642 -43.56 -33.94 -1.27
CA VAL A 642 -44.02 -32.96 -2.24
C VAL A 642 -45.33 -33.46 -2.84
N THR A 643 -46.35 -32.60 -2.91
CA THR A 643 -47.57 -32.83 -3.70
C THR A 643 -47.70 -31.75 -4.77
N THR A 644 -47.69 -32.11 -6.05
CA THR A 644 -47.95 -31.16 -7.17
C THR A 644 -49.45 -31.00 -7.47
N THR A 645 -49.80 -30.01 -8.30
CA THR A 645 -51.19 -29.69 -8.66
C THR A 645 -51.91 -30.77 -9.46
N ASP A 646 -51.16 -31.63 -10.16
CA ASP A 646 -51.64 -32.82 -10.87
C ASP A 646 -52.02 -33.99 -9.93
N GLY A 647 -51.59 -33.94 -8.66
CA GLY A 647 -51.77 -35.00 -7.67
C GLY A 647 -50.57 -35.93 -7.49
N THR A 648 -49.49 -35.76 -8.25
CA THR A 648 -48.25 -36.55 -8.08
C THR A 648 -47.64 -36.29 -6.70
N LYS A 649 -47.12 -37.36 -6.07
CA LYS A 649 -46.55 -37.35 -4.72
C LYS A 649 -45.19 -38.05 -4.69
N GLU A 650 -44.18 -37.40 -4.12
CA GLU A 650 -42.83 -37.94 -3.98
C GLU A 650 -42.18 -37.54 -2.65
N GLN A 651 -41.31 -38.43 -2.13
CA GLN A 651 -40.69 -38.28 -0.81
C GLN A 651 -39.16 -38.19 -0.89
N PHE A 652 -38.59 -37.23 -0.16
CA PHE A 652 -37.15 -36.91 -0.18
C PHE A 652 -36.59 -36.75 1.23
N ASP A 653 -35.32 -37.12 1.45
CA ASP A 653 -34.67 -37.03 2.77
C ASP A 653 -34.37 -35.59 3.23
N PHE A 654 -34.35 -34.66 2.27
CA PHE A 654 -34.04 -33.24 2.46
C PHE A 654 -34.89 -32.40 1.51
N ALA A 655 -34.92 -31.08 1.67
CA ALA A 655 -35.57 -30.17 0.71
C ALA A 655 -34.90 -28.79 0.64
N MET A 656 -35.03 -28.13 -0.53
CA MET A 656 -34.60 -26.74 -0.74
C MET A 656 -35.73 -25.92 -1.38
N LEU A 657 -35.95 -24.69 -0.89
CA LEU A 657 -36.93 -23.74 -1.43
C LEU A 657 -36.22 -22.62 -2.21
N CYS A 658 -36.22 -22.66 -3.54
CA CYS A 658 -35.57 -21.64 -4.37
C CYS A 658 -36.55 -20.63 -4.98
N THR A 659 -37.72 -20.44 -4.36
CA THR A 659 -38.75 -19.48 -4.75
C THR A 659 -38.39 -18.06 -4.30
N GLY A 660 -38.26 -17.12 -5.24
CA GLY A 660 -38.00 -15.71 -4.94
C GLY A 660 -39.22 -14.96 -4.38
N HIS A 661 -38.98 -13.84 -3.70
CA HIS A 661 -40.00 -13.08 -2.98
C HIS A 661 -40.83 -12.09 -3.83
N HIS A 662 -40.53 -11.94 -5.12
CA HIS A 662 -41.11 -10.92 -6.01
C HIS A 662 -42.49 -11.28 -6.61
N GLU A 663 -43.38 -11.90 -5.82
CA GLU A 663 -44.65 -12.46 -6.31
C GLU A 663 -45.89 -11.73 -5.79
N PHE A 664 -45.97 -11.51 -4.48
CA PHE A 664 -47.13 -10.93 -3.81
C PHE A 664 -46.88 -9.42 -3.63
N PRO A 665 -47.59 -8.54 -4.36
CA PRO A 665 -47.31 -7.09 -4.35
C PRO A 665 -47.76 -6.46 -3.02
N ARG A 666 -46.95 -5.55 -2.47
CA ARG A 666 -47.30 -4.82 -1.23
C ARG A 666 -48.05 -3.53 -1.55
N TYR A 667 -49.31 -3.49 -1.18
CA TYR A 667 -50.15 -2.28 -1.22
C TYR A 667 -50.27 -1.65 0.17
N PRO A 668 -49.51 -0.58 0.51
CA PRO A 668 -49.74 0.17 1.74
C PRO A 668 -51.06 0.94 1.65
N HIS A 669 -51.82 0.99 2.74
CA HIS A 669 -53.05 1.78 2.83
C HIS A 669 -52.74 3.28 2.75
N ILE A 670 -53.30 3.97 1.75
CA ILE A 670 -53.19 5.43 1.58
C ILE A 670 -54.57 6.06 1.73
N LYS A 671 -54.66 7.05 2.61
CA LYS A 671 -55.88 7.78 2.95
C LYS A 671 -56.51 8.43 1.70
N GLY A 672 -57.73 8.03 1.37
CA GLY A 672 -58.49 8.58 0.24
C GLY A 672 -58.16 7.98 -1.13
N ILE A 673 -57.35 6.91 -1.21
CA ILE A 673 -57.04 6.25 -2.49
C ILE A 673 -58.30 5.81 -3.25
N ASP A 674 -59.35 5.39 -2.55
CA ASP A 674 -60.63 4.95 -3.11
C ASP A 674 -61.44 6.08 -3.79
N LYS A 675 -61.01 7.34 -3.61
CA LYS A 675 -61.63 8.51 -4.25
C LYS A 675 -60.98 8.85 -5.60
N PHE A 676 -59.80 8.30 -5.88
CA PHE A 676 -59.02 8.60 -7.08
C PHE A 676 -59.72 8.10 -8.34
N GLN A 677 -59.96 8.98 -9.32
CA GLN A 677 -60.64 8.62 -10.57
C GLN A 677 -59.68 8.13 -11.67
N GLY A 678 -58.37 8.20 -11.42
CA GLY A 678 -57.34 7.70 -12.32
C GLY A 678 -57.04 6.19 -12.15
N ARG A 679 -56.12 5.67 -12.96
CA ARG A 679 -55.70 4.26 -12.94
C ARG A 679 -54.73 4.01 -11.78
N VAL A 680 -54.92 2.92 -11.03
CA VAL A 680 -53.98 2.44 -10.01
C VAL A 680 -53.35 1.12 -10.47
N LEU A 681 -52.04 0.93 -10.25
CA LEU A 681 -51.34 -0.34 -10.50
C LEU A 681 -50.14 -0.53 -9.56
N HIS A 682 -49.64 -1.77 -9.40
CA HIS A 682 -48.33 -2.03 -8.80
C HIS A 682 -47.24 -2.19 -9.87
N SER A 683 -45.98 -1.97 -9.51
CA SER A 683 -44.80 -2.22 -10.36
C SER A 683 -44.74 -3.65 -10.92
N ARG A 684 -45.34 -4.62 -10.23
CA ARG A 684 -45.53 -6.02 -10.67
C ARG A 684 -46.40 -6.14 -11.92
N ASP A 685 -47.30 -5.18 -12.15
CA ASP A 685 -48.34 -5.21 -13.18
C ASP A 685 -48.01 -4.23 -14.34
N TYR A 686 -46.91 -3.47 -14.23
CA TYR A 686 -46.30 -2.72 -15.33
C TYR A 686 -45.56 -3.68 -16.29
N ARG A 687 -45.56 -3.37 -17.60
CA ARG A 687 -44.92 -4.22 -18.63
C ARG A 687 -44.02 -3.42 -19.56
N ASP A 688 -44.57 -2.36 -20.14
CA ASP A 688 -43.88 -1.29 -20.86
C ASP A 688 -44.71 0.01 -20.81
N SER A 689 -44.16 1.10 -21.33
CA SER A 689 -44.74 2.45 -21.32
C SER A 689 -45.90 2.67 -22.30
N GLN A 690 -46.43 1.63 -22.95
CA GLN A 690 -47.54 1.79 -23.89
C GLN A 690 -48.84 2.15 -23.14
N GLY A 691 -49.57 3.14 -23.64
CA GLY A 691 -50.79 3.66 -23.01
C GLY A 691 -50.58 4.65 -21.86
N PHE A 692 -49.35 5.13 -21.64
CA PHE A 692 -49.04 6.21 -20.69
C PHE A 692 -48.85 7.60 -21.36
N SER A 693 -48.99 7.69 -22.69
CA SER A 693 -48.96 8.95 -23.43
C SER A 693 -49.95 9.96 -22.86
N ASP A 694 -49.53 11.22 -22.78
CA ASP A 694 -50.32 12.36 -22.30
C ASP A 694 -50.84 12.23 -20.85
N LYS A 695 -50.36 11.24 -20.08
CA LYS A 695 -50.77 11.01 -18.68
C LYS A 695 -49.82 11.63 -17.67
N ASN A 696 -50.38 12.07 -16.54
CA ASN A 696 -49.62 12.47 -15.35
C ASN A 696 -49.48 11.25 -14.44
N VAL A 697 -48.24 10.78 -14.22
CA VAL A 697 -47.95 9.56 -13.46
C VAL A 697 -47.33 9.90 -12.11
N PHE A 698 -47.87 9.34 -11.04
CA PHE A 698 -47.35 9.48 -9.67
C PHE A 698 -46.88 8.12 -9.14
N ILE A 699 -45.58 7.98 -8.92
CA ILE A 699 -44.93 6.74 -8.46
C ILE A 699 -44.70 6.84 -6.95
N ILE A 700 -45.17 5.85 -6.20
CA ILE A 700 -45.07 5.80 -4.74
C ILE A 700 -44.02 4.77 -4.36
N GLY A 701 -42.89 5.22 -3.81
CA GLY A 701 -41.72 4.39 -3.50
C GLY A 701 -40.54 4.64 -4.43
N PHE A 702 -39.33 4.30 -3.96
CA PHE A 702 -38.05 4.70 -4.57
C PHE A 702 -37.08 3.51 -4.74
N GLY A 703 -37.61 2.31 -4.96
CA GLY A 703 -36.81 1.13 -5.29
C GLY A 703 -36.29 1.14 -6.73
N ASN A 704 -35.43 0.17 -7.09
CA ASN A 704 -34.87 0.08 -8.45
C ASN A 704 -35.94 0.14 -9.55
N SER A 705 -37.03 -0.63 -9.40
CA SER A 705 -38.15 -0.63 -10.34
C SER A 705 -38.86 0.72 -10.46
N ALA A 706 -38.92 1.52 -9.39
CA ALA A 706 -39.49 2.87 -9.44
C ALA A 706 -38.66 3.79 -10.34
N ILE A 707 -37.34 3.70 -10.24
CA ILE A 707 -36.39 4.50 -11.02
C ILE A 707 -36.40 4.06 -12.49
N ASP A 708 -36.37 2.75 -12.76
CA ASP A 708 -36.40 2.25 -14.14
C ASP A 708 -37.74 2.59 -14.83
N MET A 709 -38.90 2.43 -14.15
CA MET A 709 -40.20 2.90 -14.67
C MET A 709 -40.22 4.42 -14.90
N ALA A 710 -39.69 5.22 -13.96
CA ALA A 710 -39.67 6.67 -14.09
C ALA A 710 -38.80 7.14 -15.27
N VAL A 711 -37.64 6.51 -15.47
CA VAL A 711 -36.73 6.81 -16.60
C VAL A 711 -37.35 6.41 -17.93
N GLU A 712 -38.11 5.31 -18.00
CA GLU A 712 -38.84 4.92 -19.21
C GLU A 712 -39.99 5.91 -19.51
N LEU A 713 -40.87 6.13 -18.53
CA LEU A 713 -42.06 6.97 -18.63
C LEU A 713 -41.74 8.45 -18.87
N ALA A 714 -40.60 8.96 -18.41
CA ALA A 714 -40.17 10.34 -18.67
C ALA A 714 -39.96 10.68 -20.16
N ASN A 715 -40.00 9.70 -21.07
CA ASN A 715 -39.94 9.90 -22.52
C ASN A 715 -41.33 9.80 -23.20
N VAL A 716 -42.41 9.56 -22.45
CA VAL A 716 -43.74 9.19 -22.99
C VAL A 716 -44.90 9.88 -22.27
N ALA A 717 -44.84 9.96 -20.93
CA ALA A 717 -45.87 10.58 -20.10
C ALA A 717 -45.78 12.12 -20.09
N ASN A 718 -46.91 12.81 -19.89
CA ASN A 718 -46.95 14.27 -19.76
C ASN A 718 -46.21 14.77 -18.51
N SER A 719 -46.27 14.01 -17.42
CA SER A 719 -45.43 14.23 -16.25
C SER A 719 -45.19 12.93 -15.48
N VAL A 720 -44.06 12.85 -14.77
CA VAL A 720 -43.73 11.76 -13.86
C VAL A 720 -43.24 12.35 -12.54
N THR A 721 -43.93 12.05 -11.45
CA THR A 721 -43.55 12.43 -10.08
C THR A 721 -43.23 11.17 -9.28
N ILE A 722 -42.25 11.23 -8.36
CA ILE A 722 -41.93 10.12 -7.45
C ILE A 722 -41.98 10.64 -6.00
N SER A 723 -42.66 9.93 -5.11
CA SER A 723 -42.67 10.21 -3.66
C SER A 723 -41.88 9.15 -2.87
N THR A 724 -41.24 9.54 -1.77
CA THR A 724 -40.49 8.62 -0.90
C THR A 724 -40.41 9.04 0.56
N ARG A 725 -40.65 8.07 1.46
CA ARG A 725 -40.47 8.17 2.92
C ARG A 725 -39.02 8.38 3.36
N ARG A 726 -38.07 7.94 2.54
CA ARG A 726 -36.62 8.04 2.79
C ARG A 726 -35.89 8.24 1.46
N GLY A 727 -35.09 9.30 1.35
CA GLY A 727 -34.32 9.57 0.14
C GLY A 727 -33.13 8.62 -0.01
N SER A 728 -33.19 7.68 -0.94
CA SER A 728 -32.04 6.85 -1.32
C SER A 728 -31.13 7.60 -2.31
N TRP A 729 -29.83 7.30 -2.28
CA TRP A 729 -28.87 7.92 -3.20
C TRP A 729 -28.81 7.19 -4.55
N ILE A 730 -29.07 7.91 -5.64
CA ILE A 730 -28.92 7.38 -7.00
C ILE A 730 -27.42 7.28 -7.33
N ALA A 731 -26.92 6.06 -7.49
CA ALA A 731 -25.59 5.78 -8.02
C ALA A 731 -25.62 5.60 -9.54
N ASN A 732 -24.54 5.99 -10.23
CA ASN A 732 -24.39 5.71 -11.66
C ASN A 732 -23.89 4.26 -11.85
N ARG A 733 -24.45 3.53 -12.83
CA ARG A 733 -23.99 2.17 -13.18
C ARG A 733 -22.52 2.15 -13.63
N LEU A 734 -21.98 3.30 -14.09
CA LEU A 734 -20.56 3.47 -14.43
C LEU A 734 -19.80 4.35 -13.43
N TRP A 735 -18.58 3.93 -13.10
CA TRP A 735 -17.58 4.65 -12.30
C TRP A 735 -16.69 5.56 -13.17
N SER A 736 -15.72 6.22 -12.54
CA SER A 736 -14.70 7.01 -13.25
C SER A 736 -13.96 6.15 -14.29
N GLY A 737 -13.56 6.74 -15.41
CA GLY A 737 -12.99 6.00 -16.56
C GLY A 737 -13.98 5.12 -17.35
N GLY A 738 -15.23 4.95 -16.89
CA GLY A 738 -16.26 4.17 -17.59
C GLY A 738 -16.28 2.67 -17.29
N LEU A 739 -15.63 2.23 -16.21
CA LEU A 739 -15.77 0.87 -15.68
C LEU A 739 -17.14 0.68 -15.00
N PRO A 740 -17.69 -0.55 -14.92
CA PRO A 740 -18.86 -0.84 -14.09
C PRO A 740 -18.59 -0.54 -12.60
N TYR A 741 -19.54 0.10 -11.93
CA TYR A 741 -19.46 0.52 -10.53
C TYR A 741 -19.17 -0.64 -9.56
N ASP A 742 -19.85 -1.76 -9.76
CA ASP A 742 -19.72 -2.99 -9.00
C ASP A 742 -18.36 -3.69 -9.22
N VAL A 743 -17.85 -3.68 -10.46
CA VAL A 743 -16.51 -4.20 -10.80
C VAL A 743 -15.40 -3.38 -10.15
N ALA A 744 -15.54 -2.05 -10.09
CA ALA A 744 -14.57 -1.20 -9.41
C ALA A 744 -14.60 -1.39 -7.87
N LEU A 745 -15.80 -1.44 -7.28
CA LEU A 745 -15.97 -1.26 -5.84
C LEU A 745 -16.19 -2.55 -5.03
N TYR A 746 -16.73 -3.62 -5.61
CA TYR A 746 -16.82 -4.93 -4.95
C TYR A 746 -15.50 -5.71 -5.06
N ASN A 747 -14.44 -5.05 -4.62
CA ASN A 747 -13.14 -5.63 -4.36
C ASN A 747 -12.82 -5.60 -2.86
N ARG A 748 -11.73 -6.26 -2.51
CA ARG A 748 -11.53 -6.78 -1.15
C ARG A 748 -10.58 -5.93 -0.33
N PHE A 749 -9.74 -5.16 -1.00
CA PHE A 749 -9.14 -3.96 -0.45
C PHE A 749 -10.23 -3.00 0.08
N TYR A 750 -11.29 -2.71 -0.68
CA TYR A 750 -12.38 -1.86 -0.20
C TYR A 750 -13.20 -2.49 0.94
N ASN A 751 -13.50 -3.80 0.88
CA ASN A 751 -14.20 -4.46 2.00
C ASN A 751 -13.37 -4.47 3.30
N CYS A 752 -12.06 -4.71 3.22
CA CYS A 752 -11.17 -4.60 4.39
C CYS A 752 -11.13 -3.15 4.92
N LEU A 753 -11.04 -2.15 4.03
CA LEU A 753 -11.06 -0.74 4.39
C LEU A 753 -12.37 -0.33 5.09
N PHE A 754 -13.51 -0.84 4.61
CA PHE A 754 -14.83 -0.59 5.21
C PHE A 754 -14.93 -1.15 6.63
N ASN A 755 -14.53 -2.41 6.84
CA ASN A 755 -14.53 -3.05 8.17
C ASN A 755 -13.52 -2.46 9.17
N MET A 756 -12.56 -1.64 8.70
CA MET A 756 -11.62 -0.90 9.57
C MET A 756 -12.14 0.47 10.03
N LEU A 757 -13.31 0.93 9.56
CA LEU A 757 -13.89 2.21 9.96
C LEU A 757 -14.75 2.07 11.23
N PRO A 758 -14.50 2.86 12.30
CA PRO A 758 -15.33 2.84 13.51
C PRO A 758 -16.79 3.19 13.22
N GLN A 759 -17.73 2.35 13.69
CA GLN A 759 -19.18 2.52 13.47
C GLN A 759 -19.71 3.91 13.90
N THR A 760 -19.12 4.51 14.94
CA THR A 760 -19.46 5.86 15.41
C THR A 760 -19.15 6.95 14.38
N ILE A 761 -18.09 6.79 13.57
CA ILE A 761 -17.73 7.75 12.50
C ILE A 761 -18.71 7.64 11.32
N LEU A 762 -19.27 6.45 11.05
CA LEU A 762 -20.39 6.32 10.12
C LEU A 762 -21.65 7.00 10.68
N ASN A 763 -21.99 6.75 11.95
CA ASN A 763 -23.25 7.24 12.53
C ASN A 763 -23.39 8.78 12.50
N ASP A 764 -22.39 9.53 12.97
CA ASP A 764 -22.44 11.01 13.01
C ASP A 764 -22.57 11.69 11.62
N TYR A 765 -22.26 10.96 10.53
CA TYR A 765 -22.22 11.51 9.16
C TYR A 765 -23.50 11.30 8.34
N LEU A 766 -24.51 10.65 8.91
CA LEU A 766 -25.60 10.01 8.15
C LEU A 766 -27.01 10.61 8.37
N GLU A 767 -27.20 11.53 9.33
CA GLU A 767 -28.51 12.12 9.64
C GLU A 767 -28.65 13.59 9.19
N ARG A 768 -28.83 13.85 7.89
CA ARG A 768 -29.31 15.16 7.37
C ARG A 768 -30.14 14.98 6.09
N HIS A 769 -31.36 15.55 6.11
CA HIS A 769 -32.40 15.44 5.06
C HIS A 769 -33.03 14.02 5.06
N TYR A 770 -34.30 13.81 4.70
CA TYR A 770 -35.11 14.45 3.66
C TYR A 770 -36.55 14.80 4.10
N GLU A 771 -37.32 15.31 3.14
CA GLU A 771 -38.67 15.89 3.19
C GLU A 771 -39.37 15.39 1.88
N GLU A 772 -40.61 14.86 1.73
CA GLU A 772 -41.92 14.72 2.46
C GLU A 772 -42.61 13.34 2.08
N ASP A 773 -43.50 12.72 2.89
CA ASP A 773 -44.31 11.51 2.50
C ASP A 773 -45.68 11.87 1.87
N VAL A 774 -46.48 10.88 1.42
CA VAL A 774 -47.89 11.05 1.00
C VAL A 774 -48.84 11.08 2.20
N ASP A 775 -49.60 12.17 2.39
CA ASP A 775 -50.65 12.26 3.42
C ASP A 775 -51.98 11.69 2.90
N HIS A 776 -52.47 12.17 1.75
CA HIS A 776 -53.75 11.69 1.19
C HIS A 776 -53.86 11.88 -0.32
N VAL A 777 -54.89 11.26 -0.89
CA VAL A 777 -55.24 11.30 -2.33
C VAL A 777 -56.65 11.90 -2.48
N ASP A 778 -56.85 12.67 -3.55
CA ASP A 778 -58.16 13.20 -3.96
C ASP A 778 -58.59 12.66 -5.35
N ALA A 779 -59.72 13.14 -5.87
CA ALA A 779 -60.31 12.65 -7.11
C ALA A 779 -59.40 12.73 -8.35
N GLY A 780 -58.42 13.64 -8.37
CA GLY A 780 -57.53 13.86 -9.52
C GLY A 780 -56.12 14.27 -9.12
N GLY A 781 -55.58 13.75 -8.02
CA GLY A 781 -54.23 14.09 -7.56
C GLY A 781 -53.84 13.55 -6.19
N VAL A 782 -52.54 13.70 -5.88
CA VAL A 782 -51.90 13.25 -4.64
C VAL A 782 -51.40 14.46 -3.84
N ILE A 783 -51.58 14.43 -2.53
CA ILE A 783 -51.15 15.46 -1.58
C ILE A 783 -50.06 14.89 -0.66
N VAL A 784 -48.96 15.61 -0.52
CA VAL A 784 -47.81 15.24 0.33
C VAL A 784 -47.75 16.04 1.63
N GLU A 785 -46.93 15.60 2.59
CA GLU A 785 -46.76 16.15 3.96
C GLU A 785 -46.21 17.60 4.06
N GLY A 786 -46.18 18.35 2.96
CA GLY A 786 -45.96 19.81 2.92
C GLY A 786 -47.17 20.63 2.45
N GLY A 787 -48.30 19.98 2.12
CA GLY A 787 -49.47 20.63 1.50
C GLY A 787 -49.36 20.84 -0.01
N ASN A 788 -48.28 20.35 -0.64
CA ASN A 788 -48.11 20.38 -2.09
C ASN A 788 -49.05 19.35 -2.75
N ARG A 789 -49.78 19.74 -3.80
CA ARG A 789 -50.69 18.88 -4.57
C ARG A 789 -50.15 18.64 -5.98
N PHE A 790 -50.11 17.38 -6.39
CA PHE A 790 -49.71 16.94 -7.72
C PHE A 790 -50.91 16.34 -8.45
N ALA A 791 -51.18 16.78 -9.69
CA ALA A 791 -52.20 16.15 -10.53
C ALA A 791 -51.71 14.77 -11.00
N ALA A 792 -52.60 13.78 -11.04
CA ALA A 792 -52.27 12.43 -11.48
C ALA A 792 -53.46 11.79 -12.22
N ASP A 793 -53.18 11.19 -13.38
CA ASP A 793 -54.06 10.28 -14.11
C ASP A 793 -53.79 8.81 -13.74
N VAL A 794 -52.56 8.52 -13.27
CA VAL A 794 -52.10 7.16 -12.95
C VAL A 794 -51.27 7.18 -11.67
N ILE A 795 -51.56 6.28 -10.73
CA ILE A 795 -50.74 6.02 -9.54
C ILE A 795 -50.07 4.65 -9.68
N ILE A 796 -48.76 4.59 -9.49
CA ILE A 796 -47.96 3.35 -9.52
C ILE A 796 -47.36 3.07 -8.14
N TYR A 797 -47.76 1.99 -7.51
CA TYR A 797 -47.15 1.48 -6.29
C TYR A 797 -45.84 0.74 -6.61
N ALA A 798 -44.72 1.26 -6.12
CA ALA A 798 -43.38 0.65 -6.17
C ALA A 798 -42.88 0.34 -4.75
N THR A 799 -43.77 -0.26 -3.95
CA THR A 799 -43.72 -0.35 -2.49
C THR A 799 -43.23 -1.71 -1.94
N GLY A 800 -42.75 -2.57 -2.83
CA GLY A 800 -42.13 -3.85 -2.48
C GLY A 800 -43.07 -5.06 -2.61
N TYR A 801 -42.67 -6.16 -1.99
CA TYR A 801 -43.38 -7.44 -2.08
C TYR A 801 -43.43 -8.12 -0.71
N ASP A 802 -44.46 -8.94 -0.51
CA ASP A 802 -44.59 -9.79 0.67
C ASP A 802 -44.00 -11.19 0.41
N VAL A 803 -43.22 -11.69 1.37
CA VAL A 803 -42.76 -13.08 1.45
C VAL A 803 -43.94 -13.96 1.88
N LYS A 804 -44.33 -14.94 1.06
CA LYS A 804 -45.36 -15.94 1.39
C LYS A 804 -44.98 -17.27 0.74
N PHE A 805 -45.13 -18.37 1.48
CA PHE A 805 -44.89 -19.74 1.01
C PHE A 805 -46.21 -20.52 0.97
N PRO A 806 -47.08 -20.32 -0.05
CA PRO A 806 -48.46 -20.81 -0.03
C PRO A 806 -48.62 -22.34 -0.05
N TYR A 807 -47.53 -23.07 -0.34
CA TYR A 807 -47.47 -24.54 -0.33
C TYR A 807 -46.91 -25.12 0.99
N LEU A 808 -46.45 -24.29 1.93
CA LEU A 808 -46.13 -24.71 3.30
C LEU A 808 -47.33 -24.50 4.21
N ASN A 809 -47.38 -25.25 5.33
CA ASN A 809 -48.17 -24.82 6.48
C ASN A 809 -47.34 -23.79 7.28
N PRO A 810 -47.75 -22.51 7.35
CA PRO A 810 -46.97 -21.49 8.06
C PRO A 810 -46.96 -21.69 9.59
N GLN A 811 -47.89 -22.50 10.13
CA GLN A 811 -47.98 -22.77 11.56
C GLN A 811 -47.05 -23.89 12.05
N THR A 812 -46.41 -24.65 11.15
CA THR A 812 -45.68 -25.88 11.51
C THR A 812 -44.39 -26.14 10.72
N ILE A 813 -43.91 -25.20 9.89
CA ILE A 813 -42.69 -25.39 9.08
C ILE A 813 -41.85 -24.11 8.98
N ILE A 814 -42.45 -23.02 8.50
CA ILE A 814 -41.84 -21.69 8.41
C ILE A 814 -42.93 -20.65 8.69
N GLU A 815 -42.84 -19.95 9.82
CA GLU A 815 -43.69 -18.79 10.10
C GLU A 815 -43.13 -17.53 9.41
N VAL A 816 -44.00 -16.59 9.06
CA VAL A 816 -43.63 -15.29 8.48
C VAL A 816 -44.33 -14.18 9.25
N GLN A 817 -43.58 -13.44 10.07
CA GLN A 817 -44.08 -12.30 10.86
C GLN A 817 -43.45 -11.01 10.33
N ASP A 818 -44.21 -9.90 10.22
CA ASP A 818 -43.74 -8.58 9.75
C ASP A 818 -42.92 -8.60 8.41
N ASN A 819 -43.10 -9.62 7.57
CA ASN A 819 -42.31 -9.90 6.36
C ASN A 819 -40.85 -10.35 6.61
N GLU A 820 -40.57 -10.88 7.80
CA GLU A 820 -39.32 -11.52 8.20
C GLU A 820 -39.52 -13.03 8.35
N VAL A 821 -38.42 -13.79 8.32
CA VAL A 821 -38.42 -15.26 8.39
C VAL A 821 -37.22 -15.74 9.20
N ASP A 822 -37.46 -16.57 10.22
CA ASP A 822 -36.43 -17.06 11.15
C ASP A 822 -35.55 -18.14 10.49
N LEU A 823 -34.52 -17.67 9.77
CA LEU A 823 -33.59 -18.51 9.03
C LEU A 823 -32.16 -18.28 9.53
N TYR A 824 -31.56 -19.32 10.13
CA TYR A 824 -30.15 -19.34 10.47
C TYR A 824 -29.30 -19.07 9.22
N LYS A 825 -28.51 -17.98 9.28
CA LYS A 825 -27.74 -17.42 8.16
C LYS A 825 -28.54 -17.23 6.87
N SER A 826 -29.83 -16.91 6.97
CA SER A 826 -30.75 -16.75 5.82
C SER A 826 -30.86 -18.00 4.93
N VAL A 827 -30.66 -19.20 5.48
CA VAL A 827 -30.79 -20.48 4.76
C VAL A 827 -31.61 -21.53 5.52
N PHE A 828 -31.30 -21.81 6.79
CA PHE A 828 -31.88 -22.98 7.50
C PHE A 828 -32.91 -22.56 8.55
N PRO A 829 -34.16 -23.04 8.51
CA PRO A 829 -35.09 -22.91 9.64
C PRO A 829 -34.56 -23.74 10.83
N PRO A 830 -34.39 -23.16 12.04
CA PRO A 830 -33.77 -23.86 13.18
C PRO A 830 -34.44 -25.18 13.59
N ASP A 831 -35.75 -25.30 13.37
CA ASP A 831 -36.56 -26.49 13.64
C ASP A 831 -36.53 -27.56 12.53
N HIS A 832 -36.13 -27.18 11.32
CA HIS A 832 -36.16 -28.05 10.15
C HIS A 832 -34.76 -28.13 9.51
N PRO A 833 -33.78 -28.77 10.18
CA PRO A 833 -32.40 -28.87 9.68
C PRO A 833 -32.26 -29.71 8.40
N SER A 834 -33.31 -30.42 7.97
CA SER A 834 -33.40 -31.08 6.66
C SER A 834 -34.04 -30.21 5.56
N LEU A 835 -34.37 -28.94 5.85
CA LEU A 835 -34.94 -27.95 4.93
C LEU A 835 -34.00 -26.75 4.79
N ALA A 836 -33.83 -26.25 3.56
CA ALA A 836 -33.10 -25.03 3.28
C ALA A 836 -33.93 -24.06 2.41
N VAL A 837 -33.63 -22.77 2.50
CA VAL A 837 -34.24 -21.69 1.71
C VAL A 837 -33.13 -20.96 0.95
N ILE A 838 -33.29 -20.81 -0.36
CA ILE A 838 -32.23 -20.36 -1.28
C ILE A 838 -32.71 -19.12 -2.03
N GLY A 839 -31.95 -18.03 -1.94
CA GLY A 839 -32.25 -16.77 -2.61
C GLY A 839 -33.27 -15.85 -1.92
N LEU A 840 -33.68 -16.15 -0.68
CA LEU A 840 -34.55 -15.28 0.13
C LEU A 840 -33.77 -14.15 0.83
N VAL A 841 -33.01 -13.37 0.06
CA VAL A 841 -32.32 -12.15 0.53
C VAL A 841 -32.36 -11.07 -0.55
N GLU A 842 -32.30 -9.80 -0.14
CA GLU A 842 -32.19 -8.64 -1.04
C GLU A 842 -30.76 -8.05 -0.94
N PRO A 843 -29.79 -8.56 -1.72
CA PRO A 843 -28.40 -8.15 -1.56
C PRO A 843 -28.13 -6.75 -2.12
N ILE A 844 -27.22 -6.02 -1.47
CA ILE A 844 -26.57 -4.83 -2.04
C ILE A 844 -25.57 -5.30 -3.11
N GLY A 845 -26.09 -5.82 -4.23
CA GLY A 845 -25.34 -6.57 -5.23
C GLY A 845 -26.27 -7.42 -6.12
N THR A 846 -26.03 -8.73 -6.18
CA THR A 846 -26.76 -9.65 -7.06
C THR A 846 -26.97 -11.03 -6.43
N ILE A 847 -28.09 -11.67 -6.79
CA ILE A 847 -28.63 -12.84 -6.10
C ILE A 847 -28.10 -14.19 -6.62
N ALA A 848 -27.80 -14.32 -7.91
CA ALA A 848 -27.42 -15.60 -8.53
C ALA A 848 -26.18 -16.28 -7.88
N PRO A 849 -25.04 -15.59 -7.68
CA PRO A 849 -23.90 -16.19 -6.96
C PRO A 849 -24.13 -16.37 -5.46
N ILE A 850 -25.04 -15.61 -4.84
CA ILE A 850 -25.46 -15.81 -3.45
C ILE A 850 -26.25 -17.12 -3.33
N ALA A 851 -27.25 -17.32 -4.19
CA ALA A 851 -28.03 -18.55 -4.25
C ALA A 851 -27.15 -19.76 -4.56
N GLU A 852 -26.16 -19.61 -5.44
CA GLU A 852 -25.14 -20.65 -5.65
C GLU A 852 -24.33 -20.93 -4.38
N MET A 853 -23.90 -19.91 -3.62
CA MET A 853 -23.13 -20.12 -2.38
C MET A 853 -23.98 -20.75 -1.27
N GLN A 854 -25.25 -20.33 -1.12
CA GLN A 854 -26.22 -20.97 -0.23
C GLN A 854 -26.44 -22.44 -0.61
N SER A 855 -26.60 -22.71 -1.90
CA SER A 855 -26.73 -24.07 -2.45
C SER A 855 -25.52 -24.94 -2.15
N ARG A 856 -24.30 -24.41 -2.32
CA ARG A 856 -23.05 -25.10 -1.95
C ARG A 856 -23.00 -25.48 -0.48
N TRP A 857 -23.39 -24.56 0.39
CA TRP A 857 -23.43 -24.83 1.82
C TRP A 857 -24.48 -25.87 2.18
N ALA A 858 -25.69 -25.74 1.65
CA ALA A 858 -26.77 -26.68 1.87
C ALA A 858 -26.42 -28.08 1.34
N ALA A 859 -25.92 -28.19 0.11
CA ALA A 859 -25.38 -29.42 -0.44
C ALA A 859 -24.28 -30.04 0.46
N ALA A 860 -23.35 -29.24 1.01
CA ALA A 860 -22.33 -29.74 1.93
C ALA A 860 -22.89 -30.19 3.30
N ILE A 861 -23.97 -29.60 3.79
CA ILE A 861 -24.67 -30.02 5.03
C ILE A 861 -25.42 -31.33 4.82
N PHE A 862 -26.28 -31.37 3.82
CA PHE A 862 -27.14 -32.52 3.52
C PHE A 862 -26.32 -33.73 3.05
N SER A 863 -25.20 -33.49 2.34
CA SER A 863 -24.22 -34.54 2.02
C SER A 863 -23.37 -35.03 3.20
N GLY A 864 -23.64 -34.59 4.43
CA GLY A 864 -22.92 -34.99 5.65
C GLY A 864 -21.47 -34.49 5.76
N ARG A 865 -20.95 -33.82 4.72
CA ARG A 865 -19.58 -33.23 4.65
C ARG A 865 -19.41 -32.09 5.67
N ARG A 866 -20.52 -31.48 6.08
CA ARG A 866 -20.66 -30.47 7.13
C ARG A 866 -21.80 -30.88 8.08
N ARG A 867 -21.86 -30.24 9.25
CA ARG A 867 -22.98 -30.36 10.20
C ARG A 867 -23.45 -28.96 10.59
N LEU A 868 -24.74 -28.82 10.89
CA LEU A 868 -25.30 -27.61 11.50
C LEU A 868 -24.90 -27.54 12.98
N PRO A 869 -24.87 -26.34 13.60
CA PRO A 869 -24.83 -26.20 15.05
C PRO A 869 -26.16 -26.64 15.68
N THR A 870 -26.24 -26.64 17.01
CA THR A 870 -27.46 -27.01 17.74
C THR A 870 -28.62 -26.03 17.48
N LYS A 871 -29.88 -26.47 17.65
CA LYS A 871 -31.07 -25.60 17.49
C LYS A 871 -30.96 -24.32 18.32
N GLU A 872 -30.53 -24.45 19.59
CA GLU A 872 -30.31 -23.31 20.50
C GLU A 872 -29.31 -22.31 19.90
N GLN A 873 -28.16 -22.77 19.40
CA GLN A 873 -27.16 -21.92 18.75
C GLN A 873 -27.64 -21.30 17.43
N MET A 874 -28.57 -21.94 16.72
CA MET A 874 -29.19 -21.38 15.52
C MET A 874 -30.18 -20.25 15.86
N LEU A 875 -31.03 -20.46 16.87
CA LEU A 875 -31.96 -19.44 17.38
C LEU A 875 -31.21 -18.23 17.96
N ASP A 876 -30.16 -18.49 18.75
CA ASP A 876 -29.34 -17.46 19.38
C ASP A 876 -28.61 -16.57 18.34
N ASP A 877 -28.30 -17.09 17.13
CA ASP A 877 -27.78 -16.29 16.00
C ASP A 877 -28.87 -15.54 15.22
N VAL A 878 -30.10 -16.09 15.12
CA VAL A 878 -31.27 -15.41 14.56
C VAL A 878 -31.66 -14.22 15.45
N GLU A 879 -31.84 -14.41 16.76
CA GLU A 879 -32.14 -13.34 17.72
C GLU A 879 -31.06 -12.24 17.70
N ARG A 880 -29.77 -12.62 17.68
CA ARG A 880 -28.66 -11.65 17.57
C ARG A 880 -28.65 -10.88 16.25
N THR A 881 -29.20 -11.46 15.19
CA THR A 881 -29.32 -10.80 13.89
C THR A 881 -30.49 -9.82 13.89
N GLN A 882 -31.66 -10.23 14.38
CA GLN A 882 -32.82 -9.35 14.58
C GLN A 882 -32.53 -8.18 15.54
N CYS A 883 -31.87 -8.45 16.68
CA CYS A 883 -31.48 -7.41 17.65
C CYS A 883 -30.50 -6.36 17.10
N ARG A 884 -29.80 -6.63 15.98
CA ARG A 884 -28.96 -5.63 15.28
C ARG A 884 -29.78 -4.69 14.38
N HIS A 885 -31.06 -5.00 14.14
CA HIS A 885 -32.00 -4.28 13.28
C HIS A 885 -33.25 -3.87 14.08
N PRO A 886 -33.13 -2.97 15.07
CA PRO A 886 -34.23 -2.62 15.97
C PRO A 886 -35.46 -2.02 15.25
N LYS A 887 -36.66 -2.39 15.70
CA LYS A 887 -37.95 -1.91 15.15
C LYS A 887 -38.00 -0.36 15.14
N ALA A 888 -38.40 0.19 14.01
CA ALA A 888 -38.04 1.56 13.59
C ALA A 888 -38.93 2.70 14.14
N GLU A 889 -39.57 2.52 15.29
CA GLU A 889 -40.76 3.33 15.69
C GLU A 889 -40.48 4.56 16.56
N ASN A 890 -39.32 4.65 17.24
CA ASN A 890 -39.10 5.68 18.27
C ASN A 890 -37.75 6.46 18.12
N ILE A 891 -37.68 7.39 17.16
CA ILE A 891 -36.62 8.43 17.10
C ILE A 891 -37.23 9.82 16.81
N THR A 892 -37.33 10.66 17.84
CA THR A 892 -37.94 12.00 17.74
C THR A 892 -36.93 13.07 17.33
N LEU A 893 -37.02 13.58 16.09
CA LEU A 893 -36.08 14.59 15.56
C LEU A 893 -36.44 16.04 15.95
N LYS A 894 -35.50 16.77 16.56
CA LYS A 894 -35.66 18.20 16.91
C LYS A 894 -35.23 19.13 15.77
N LYS A 895 -36.09 20.08 15.40
CA LYS A 895 -35.85 21.08 14.33
C LYS A 895 -34.72 22.06 14.65
N TYR A 896 -33.87 22.36 13.65
CA TYR A 896 -32.89 23.46 13.66
C TYR A 896 -32.93 24.22 12.31
N ARG A 897 -32.60 25.52 12.30
CA ARG A 897 -32.75 26.42 11.12
C ARG A 897 -31.53 26.41 10.18
N ARG A 898 -31.79 26.70 8.89
CA ARG A 898 -30.81 26.79 7.78
C ARG A 898 -29.82 27.95 7.95
N THR A 899 -28.58 27.74 7.49
CA THR A 899 -27.67 28.78 6.97
C THR A 899 -27.22 28.39 5.56
N LYS A 900 -27.12 29.35 4.63
CA LYS A 900 -26.74 29.11 3.23
C LYS A 900 -25.22 29.05 3.07
N SER A 901 -24.72 28.09 2.29
CA SER A 901 -23.38 28.16 1.69
C SER A 901 -23.32 27.33 0.40
N THR A 902 -22.76 27.90 -0.67
CA THR A 902 -22.70 27.32 -2.01
C THR A 902 -21.25 27.08 -2.43
N ASN A 903 -20.81 25.81 -2.48
CA ASN A 903 -19.71 25.26 -3.32
C ASN A 903 -19.24 23.86 -2.82
N ALA A 904 -20.13 22.87 -2.75
CA ALA A 904 -19.84 21.55 -2.14
C ALA A 904 -19.95 20.33 -3.09
N SER A 905 -20.10 20.54 -4.40
CA SER A 905 -20.61 19.56 -5.36
C SER A 905 -19.64 18.46 -5.87
N LYS A 906 -18.44 18.32 -5.31
CA LYS A 906 -17.42 17.36 -5.83
C LYS A 906 -16.82 16.34 -4.84
N CYS A 907 -16.83 16.59 -3.53
CA CYS A 907 -16.34 15.60 -2.55
C CYS A 907 -17.39 14.50 -2.23
N ILE A 908 -18.29 14.25 -3.18
CA ILE A 908 -19.57 13.56 -2.93
C ILE A 908 -19.47 12.07 -3.24
N GLN A 909 -18.90 11.63 -4.36
CA GLN A 909 -19.10 10.26 -4.88
C GLN A 909 -18.62 9.12 -3.95
N CYS A 910 -17.45 9.22 -3.32
CA CYS A 910 -17.05 8.22 -2.30
C CYS A 910 -17.94 8.27 -1.04
N VAL A 911 -18.45 9.45 -0.68
CA VAL A 911 -19.38 9.61 0.45
C VAL A 911 -20.78 9.08 0.08
N LEU A 912 -21.16 9.06 -1.21
CA LEU A 912 -22.36 8.35 -1.67
C LEU A 912 -22.24 6.84 -1.47
N PHE A 913 -21.11 6.23 -1.83
CA PHE A 913 -20.87 4.79 -1.66
C PHE A 913 -21.12 4.36 -0.20
N PHE A 914 -20.47 5.04 0.76
CA PHE A 914 -20.64 4.75 2.19
C PHE A 914 -22.01 5.16 2.77
N ARG A 915 -22.81 5.98 2.07
CA ARG A 915 -24.17 6.35 2.49
C ARG A 915 -25.24 5.39 1.97
N TYR A 916 -25.14 4.98 0.70
CA TYR A 916 -25.99 3.94 0.11
C TYR A 916 -25.93 2.66 0.96
N TYR A 917 -24.73 2.27 1.39
CA TYR A 917 -24.45 1.11 2.26
C TYR A 917 -25.15 1.09 3.63
N LYS A 918 -25.73 2.20 4.10
CA LYS A 918 -26.49 2.26 5.37
C LYS A 918 -27.95 2.69 5.16
N SER A 919 -28.27 3.37 4.06
CA SER A 919 -29.61 3.87 3.75
C SER A 919 -30.66 2.77 3.53
N ALA A 920 -30.24 1.56 3.15
CA ALA A 920 -31.12 0.52 2.63
C ALA A 920 -31.53 -0.57 3.65
N ARG A 921 -31.38 -0.32 4.96
CA ARG A 921 -31.62 -1.33 6.02
C ARG A 921 -33.11 -1.64 6.25
N ASN A 922 -33.67 -2.49 5.38
CA ASN A 922 -34.77 -3.40 5.71
C ASN A 922 -34.17 -4.74 6.20
N ALA A 923 -34.97 -5.57 6.89
CA ALA A 923 -34.48 -6.81 7.51
C ALA A 923 -33.94 -7.87 6.53
N LEU A 924 -34.44 -7.90 5.28
CA LEU A 924 -33.99 -8.83 4.25
C LEU A 924 -32.68 -8.41 3.53
N GLN A 925 -32.09 -7.24 3.85
CA GLN A 925 -30.95 -6.71 3.11
C GLN A 925 -29.58 -7.15 3.64
N VAL A 926 -28.74 -7.68 2.74
CA VAL A 926 -27.41 -8.22 3.06
C VAL A 926 -26.28 -7.53 2.29
N ASP A 927 -25.13 -7.35 2.95
CA ASP A 927 -23.86 -6.99 2.32
C ASP A 927 -23.40 -8.17 1.45
N TYR A 928 -23.35 -7.98 0.13
CA TYR A 928 -22.95 -9.01 -0.83
C TYR A 928 -21.56 -9.60 -0.53
N MET A 929 -20.61 -8.77 -0.11
CA MET A 929 -19.23 -9.21 0.10
C MET A 929 -19.03 -9.91 1.44
N ALA A 930 -19.69 -9.45 2.50
CA ALA A 930 -19.65 -10.06 3.83
C ALA A 930 -20.44 -11.37 3.87
N TYR A 931 -21.65 -11.39 3.30
CA TYR A 931 -22.52 -12.57 3.29
C TYR A 931 -21.91 -13.71 2.45
N MET A 932 -21.40 -13.42 1.25
CA MET A 932 -20.67 -14.42 0.46
C MET A 932 -19.44 -14.96 1.21
N ASP A 933 -18.78 -14.13 2.03
CA ASP A 933 -17.66 -14.52 2.87
C ASP A 933 -18.04 -15.33 4.11
N GLU A 934 -19.27 -15.19 4.61
CA GLU A 934 -19.82 -15.94 5.74
C GLU A 934 -20.33 -17.31 5.28
N VAL A 935 -21.06 -17.38 4.16
CA VAL A 935 -21.50 -18.67 3.61
C VAL A 935 -20.32 -19.47 3.05
N ALA A 936 -19.40 -18.86 2.28
CA ALA A 936 -18.20 -19.56 1.83
C ALA A 936 -17.30 -20.03 2.99
N ASN A 937 -17.36 -19.35 4.14
CA ASN A 937 -16.68 -19.76 5.39
C ASN A 937 -17.20 -21.10 5.93
N LEU A 938 -18.50 -21.35 5.77
CA LEU A 938 -19.24 -22.52 6.24
C LEU A 938 -19.07 -23.73 5.29
N VAL A 939 -19.06 -23.51 3.97
CA VAL A 939 -18.68 -24.57 3.02
C VAL A 939 -17.19 -24.94 3.13
N GLY A 940 -16.34 -23.97 3.49
CA GLY A 940 -14.88 -24.08 3.39
C GLY A 940 -14.33 -23.72 2.00
N CYS A 941 -15.19 -23.21 1.11
CA CYS A 941 -14.83 -22.65 -0.19
C CYS A 941 -14.29 -21.22 -0.10
N LYS A 942 -14.41 -20.56 1.06
CA LYS A 942 -13.67 -19.33 1.38
C LYS A 942 -12.18 -19.70 1.39
N PRO A 943 -11.37 -19.24 0.42
CA PRO A 943 -9.98 -19.67 0.32
C PRO A 943 -9.21 -19.33 1.62
N GLN A 944 -8.14 -20.05 1.99
CA GLN A 944 -7.57 -19.84 3.34
C GLN A 944 -6.94 -18.46 3.57
N ILE A 945 -6.56 -17.77 2.48
CA ILE A 945 -6.26 -16.33 2.45
C ILE A 945 -7.30 -15.51 3.23
N TRP A 946 -8.59 -15.81 3.10
CA TRP A 946 -9.67 -14.90 3.46
C TRP A 946 -10.23 -15.12 4.87
N LYS A 947 -9.97 -16.27 5.51
CA LYS A 947 -10.08 -16.36 6.99
C LYS A 947 -8.96 -15.57 7.66
N VAL A 948 -7.75 -15.63 7.08
CA VAL A 948 -6.53 -14.96 7.54
C VAL A 948 -6.61 -13.43 7.38
N LEU A 949 -7.39 -12.92 6.43
CA LEU A 949 -7.71 -11.49 6.27
C LEU A 949 -8.62 -10.88 7.37
N CYS A 950 -9.10 -11.63 8.38
CA CYS A 950 -10.01 -11.07 9.39
C CYS A 950 -9.63 -11.31 10.86
N HIS A 951 -8.52 -12.01 11.17
CA HIS A 951 -8.09 -12.21 12.57
C HIS A 951 -6.57 -12.23 12.79
N TRP A 952 -5.78 -12.93 11.97
CA TRP A 952 -4.32 -13.00 12.11
C TRP A 952 -3.66 -12.93 10.73
N TYR A 953 -3.07 -11.78 10.39
CA TYR A 953 -2.79 -11.41 9.01
C TYR A 953 -1.55 -12.06 8.35
N PHE A 954 -1.53 -11.95 7.02
CA PHE A 954 -0.40 -12.15 6.09
C PHE A 954 0.12 -13.57 5.84
N ARG A 955 0.26 -14.43 6.86
CA ARG A 955 1.08 -15.66 6.75
C ARG A 955 0.61 -16.71 5.71
N PHE A 956 -0.63 -16.62 5.20
CA PHE A 956 -1.17 -17.49 4.14
C PHE A 956 -1.20 -16.83 2.74
N PHE A 957 -1.24 -15.49 2.68
CA PHE A 957 -1.32 -14.75 1.40
C PHE A 957 -0.09 -15.01 0.51
N CYS A 958 1.05 -15.30 1.13
CA CYS A 958 2.32 -15.55 0.45
C CYS A 958 2.38 -16.88 -0.33
N LEU A 959 1.53 -17.88 -0.05
CA LEU A 959 1.63 -19.19 -0.73
C LEU A 959 1.14 -19.14 -2.18
N TYR A 960 0.04 -18.45 -2.42
CA TYR A 960 -0.38 -18.11 -3.78
C TYR A 960 0.55 -17.07 -4.42
N LEU A 961 1.15 -16.17 -3.63
CA LEU A 961 2.07 -15.16 -4.14
C LEU A 961 3.46 -15.73 -4.54
N LEU A 962 3.81 -16.92 -4.04
CA LEU A 962 5.02 -17.66 -4.43
C LEU A 962 4.82 -18.57 -5.65
N SER A 963 3.58 -18.88 -6.02
CA SER A 963 3.25 -19.74 -7.17
C SER A 963 2.63 -18.96 -8.35
N ASP A 964 1.85 -17.92 -8.10
CA ASP A 964 1.42 -16.94 -9.09
C ASP A 964 1.14 -15.56 -8.44
N PRO A 965 2.17 -14.69 -8.33
CA PRO A 965 2.01 -13.37 -7.72
C PRO A 965 1.07 -12.44 -8.47
N ARG A 966 0.95 -12.58 -9.80
CA ARG A 966 0.01 -11.79 -10.62
C ARG A 966 -1.42 -12.14 -10.24
N PHE A 967 -1.71 -13.42 -10.11
CA PHE A 967 -3.03 -13.93 -9.73
C PHE A 967 -3.39 -13.64 -8.27
N ALA A 968 -2.44 -13.78 -7.35
CA ALA A 968 -2.64 -13.45 -5.93
C ALA A 968 -3.00 -11.96 -5.72
N LEU A 969 -2.34 -11.05 -6.44
CA LEU A 969 -2.69 -9.62 -6.42
C LEU A 969 -4.06 -9.36 -7.05
N ARG A 970 -4.35 -10.00 -8.20
CA ARG A 970 -5.64 -9.88 -8.91
C ARG A 970 -6.83 -10.31 -8.07
N LEU A 971 -6.65 -11.24 -7.12
CA LEU A 971 -7.68 -11.61 -6.15
C LEU A 971 -7.93 -10.56 -5.06
N PHE A 972 -6.92 -9.82 -4.65
CA PHE A 972 -7.04 -8.88 -3.52
C PHE A 972 -7.54 -7.49 -3.93
N VAL A 973 -7.07 -6.98 -5.08
CA VAL A 973 -7.51 -5.68 -5.61
C VAL A 973 -8.51 -5.80 -6.78
N GLY A 974 -8.45 -6.87 -7.57
CA GLY A 974 -9.40 -7.07 -8.67
C GLY A 974 -10.83 -7.26 -8.19
N ALA A 975 -11.78 -7.02 -9.10
CA ALA A 975 -13.19 -7.27 -8.85
C ALA A 975 -13.41 -8.70 -8.37
N ASN A 976 -14.07 -8.87 -7.21
CA ASN A 976 -14.29 -10.17 -6.61
C ASN A 976 -15.52 -10.84 -7.25
N ALA A 977 -15.40 -11.08 -8.56
CA ALA A 977 -16.37 -11.83 -9.34
C ALA A 977 -16.55 -13.24 -8.75
N PRO A 978 -17.73 -13.87 -8.91
CA PRO A 978 -18.08 -15.12 -8.23
C PRO A 978 -17.05 -16.26 -8.41
N TYR A 979 -16.35 -16.30 -9.54
CA TYR A 979 -15.28 -17.26 -9.83
C TYR A 979 -14.15 -17.29 -8.78
N ALA A 980 -13.96 -16.22 -7.99
CA ALA A 980 -13.00 -16.20 -6.88
C ALA A 980 -13.27 -17.25 -5.80
N TYR A 981 -14.54 -17.65 -5.62
CA TYR A 981 -14.96 -18.69 -4.66
C TYR A 981 -14.88 -20.12 -5.25
N ARG A 982 -14.26 -20.31 -6.43
CA ARG A 982 -14.04 -21.62 -7.07
C ARG A 982 -12.56 -22.01 -7.19
N LEU A 983 -11.66 -21.29 -6.53
CA LEU A 983 -10.21 -21.47 -6.72
C LEU A 983 -9.54 -22.52 -5.83
N GLN A 984 -10.15 -22.85 -4.70
CA GLN A 984 -9.72 -23.89 -3.77
C GLN A 984 -10.87 -24.19 -2.79
N GLY A 985 -10.73 -25.26 -2.01
CA GLY A 985 -11.84 -25.80 -1.23
C GLY A 985 -12.82 -26.58 -2.10
N GLU A 986 -13.93 -26.97 -1.50
CA GLU A 986 -14.87 -27.91 -2.11
C GLU A 986 -15.54 -27.37 -3.38
N GLY A 987 -15.68 -28.19 -4.42
CA GLY A 987 -16.28 -27.77 -5.70
C GLY A 987 -15.46 -26.70 -6.45
N SER A 988 -14.12 -26.73 -6.36
CA SER A 988 -13.24 -25.85 -7.14
C SER A 988 -13.31 -26.12 -8.65
N TRP A 989 -13.32 -25.07 -9.48
CA TRP A 989 -13.39 -25.17 -10.94
C TRP A 989 -12.03 -24.81 -11.57
N PRO A 990 -11.38 -25.69 -12.38
CA PRO A 990 -10.07 -25.40 -12.98
C PRO A 990 -10.03 -24.11 -13.81
N GLY A 991 -11.11 -23.82 -14.55
CA GLY A 991 -11.23 -22.60 -15.35
C GLY A 991 -11.40 -21.31 -14.54
N ALA A 992 -11.59 -21.37 -13.21
CA ALA A 992 -11.80 -20.18 -12.38
C ALA A 992 -10.59 -19.23 -12.42
N LYS A 993 -9.38 -19.78 -12.51
CA LYS A 993 -8.15 -19.01 -12.67
C LYS A 993 -8.11 -18.27 -14.01
N GLU A 994 -8.54 -18.93 -15.09
CA GLU A 994 -8.62 -18.35 -16.43
C GLU A 994 -9.75 -17.32 -16.55
N ALA A 995 -10.92 -17.59 -15.96
CA ALA A 995 -12.08 -16.71 -15.95
C ALA A 995 -11.79 -15.37 -15.26
N LEU A 996 -11.05 -15.39 -14.15
CA LEU A 996 -10.53 -14.19 -13.48
C LEU A 996 -9.38 -13.53 -14.23
N ASN A 997 -8.59 -14.31 -14.99
CA ASN A 997 -7.46 -13.77 -15.76
C ASN A 997 -7.91 -13.06 -17.05
N SER A 998 -9.04 -13.45 -17.63
CA SER A 998 -9.67 -12.83 -18.80
C SER A 998 -10.70 -11.73 -18.46
N LEU A 999 -11.16 -11.67 -17.21
CA LEU A 999 -12.16 -10.73 -16.68
C LEU A 999 -11.91 -9.25 -17.10
N PRO A 1000 -10.72 -8.65 -16.91
CA PRO A 1000 -10.42 -7.30 -17.41
C PRO A 1000 -10.69 -7.05 -18.90
N GLU A 1001 -10.41 -8.01 -19.79
CA GLU A 1001 -10.72 -7.84 -21.22
C GLU A 1001 -12.20 -8.10 -21.53
N ARG A 1002 -12.88 -9.02 -20.82
CA ARG A 1002 -14.35 -9.17 -20.95
C ARG A 1002 -15.12 -7.92 -20.51
N VAL A 1003 -14.59 -7.14 -19.57
CA VAL A 1003 -15.12 -5.83 -19.14
C VAL A 1003 -14.75 -4.71 -20.12
N LYS A 1004 -13.56 -4.74 -20.72
CA LYS A 1004 -13.09 -3.71 -21.66
C LYS A 1004 -13.62 -3.86 -23.08
N LYS A 1005 -13.84 -5.08 -23.59
CA LYS A 1005 -14.30 -5.33 -24.97
C LYS A 1005 -15.58 -4.54 -25.32
N PRO A 1006 -16.64 -4.50 -24.48
CA PRO A 1006 -17.82 -3.67 -24.77
C PRO A 1006 -17.58 -2.15 -24.70
N LEU A 1007 -16.56 -1.71 -23.96
CA LEU A 1007 -16.22 -0.28 -23.81
C LEU A 1007 -15.42 0.23 -25.03
N LYS A 1008 -14.46 -0.56 -25.52
CA LYS A 1008 -13.65 -0.26 -26.72
C LYS A 1008 -14.55 0.10 -27.92
N ASN A 1009 -15.65 -0.65 -28.13
CA ASN A 1009 -16.60 -0.43 -29.23
C ASN A 1009 -17.46 0.85 -29.11
N ARG A 1010 -17.54 1.51 -27.94
CA ARG A 1010 -18.29 2.78 -27.75
C ARG A 1010 -17.44 4.05 -27.86
N ALA A 1011 -16.12 3.92 -27.90
CA ALA A 1011 -15.19 5.06 -27.80
C ALA A 1011 -15.39 6.17 -28.86
N CYS A 1012 -15.86 5.82 -30.07
CA CYS A 1012 -16.08 6.79 -31.15
C CYS A 1012 -17.17 7.85 -30.88
N ARG A 1013 -18.13 7.63 -29.97
CA ARG A 1013 -19.25 8.58 -29.75
C ARG A 1013 -19.08 9.55 -28.58
N MET A 1014 -18.14 9.32 -27.64
CA MET A 1014 -18.07 10.11 -26.39
C MET A 1014 -17.16 11.36 -26.42
N ARG A 1015 -16.74 11.86 -27.59
CA ARG A 1015 -15.80 12.99 -27.71
C ARG A 1015 -16.34 14.39 -27.30
N ARG A 1016 -17.59 14.52 -26.81
CA ARG A 1016 -18.28 15.83 -26.67
C ARG A 1016 -18.41 16.43 -25.26
N TYR A 1017 -18.03 15.74 -24.17
CA TYR A 1017 -18.02 16.32 -22.82
C TYR A 1017 -16.59 16.57 -22.31
N LYS A 1018 -16.22 17.84 -22.08
CA LYS A 1018 -14.89 18.23 -21.57
C LYS A 1018 -14.96 19.50 -20.71
N ARG A 1019 -14.05 19.60 -19.72
CA ARG A 1019 -13.72 20.78 -18.88
C ARG A 1019 -14.81 21.30 -17.90
N ARG A 1020 -14.66 20.96 -16.61
CA ARG A 1020 -14.36 21.93 -15.52
C ARG A 1020 -14.13 21.28 -14.13
N GLY A 1021 -13.02 21.64 -13.48
CA GLY A 1021 -12.97 21.87 -12.03
C GLY A 1021 -12.14 20.92 -11.13
N ASN A 1022 -11.16 21.54 -10.44
CA ASN A 1022 -10.54 21.21 -9.15
C ASN A 1022 -9.59 19.98 -9.03
N ILE A 1023 -8.39 20.24 -8.50
CA ILE A 1023 -7.23 19.34 -8.45
C ILE A 1023 -7.31 18.31 -7.31
N VAL A 1024 -8.05 18.62 -6.22
CA VAL A 1024 -8.32 17.63 -5.15
C VAL A 1024 -9.18 16.49 -5.68
N THR A 1025 -10.15 16.79 -6.56
CA THR A 1025 -10.86 15.74 -7.31
C THR A 1025 -9.88 14.94 -8.16
N PHE A 1026 -9.01 15.58 -8.95
CA PHE A 1026 -8.05 14.85 -9.79
C PHE A 1026 -7.12 13.92 -8.99
N LEU A 1027 -6.70 14.28 -7.77
CA LEU A 1027 -5.90 13.41 -6.91
C LEU A 1027 -6.71 12.28 -6.23
N PHE A 1028 -7.99 12.51 -5.93
CA PHE A 1028 -8.88 11.45 -5.43
C PHE A 1028 -9.27 10.49 -6.56
N ASP A 1029 -9.62 11.03 -7.74
CA ASP A 1029 -9.80 10.31 -9.00
C ASP A 1029 -8.52 9.55 -9.37
N LEU A 1030 -7.31 10.06 -9.11
CA LEU A 1030 -6.05 9.36 -9.36
C LEU A 1030 -5.81 8.20 -8.38
N LEU A 1031 -6.18 8.36 -7.11
CA LEU A 1031 -6.17 7.28 -6.11
C LEU A 1031 -7.22 6.19 -6.42
N LEU A 1032 -8.31 6.55 -7.10
CA LEU A 1032 -9.34 5.63 -7.61
C LEU A 1032 -8.96 5.02 -8.97
N LEU A 1033 -8.24 5.75 -9.83
CA LEU A 1033 -7.68 5.29 -11.12
C LEU A 1033 -6.46 4.36 -10.95
N ILE A 1034 -6.08 4.04 -9.71
CA ILE A 1034 -5.45 2.76 -9.35
C ILE A 1034 -6.52 1.64 -9.38
N ASP A 1035 -7.50 1.76 -10.29
CA ASP A 1035 -8.54 0.79 -10.58
C ASP A 1035 -7.85 -0.41 -11.25
N CYS A 1036 -7.44 -1.37 -10.42
CA CYS A 1036 -7.67 -2.83 -10.44
C CYS A 1036 -7.71 -3.60 -11.80
N VAL A 1037 -8.14 -2.94 -12.87
CA VAL A 1037 -8.20 -3.39 -14.27
C VAL A 1037 -7.05 -2.80 -15.10
N VAL A 1038 -6.34 -1.76 -14.63
CA VAL A 1038 -5.13 -1.20 -15.25
C VAL A 1038 -3.87 -1.90 -14.71
N LEU A 1039 -3.86 -2.20 -13.41
CA LEU A 1039 -2.80 -2.99 -12.76
C LEU A 1039 -2.67 -4.40 -13.38
N SER A 1040 -3.76 -4.98 -13.90
CA SER A 1040 -3.69 -6.27 -14.61
C SER A 1040 -3.02 -6.20 -15.97
N ASP A 1041 -3.21 -5.10 -16.73
CA ASP A 1041 -2.67 -4.94 -18.08
C ASP A 1041 -1.16 -4.67 -18.04
N ILE A 1042 -0.74 -3.80 -17.12
CA ILE A 1042 0.68 -3.52 -16.84
C ILE A 1042 1.42 -4.80 -16.42
N LEU A 1043 0.72 -5.75 -15.78
CA LEU A 1043 1.23 -7.08 -15.46
C LEU A 1043 1.04 -8.12 -16.57
N TYR A 1044 0.37 -7.83 -17.68
CA TYR A 1044 0.12 -8.78 -18.77
C TYR A 1044 1.14 -8.66 -19.91
N GLU A 1045 1.39 -7.45 -20.42
CA GLU A 1045 2.12 -7.27 -21.70
C GLU A 1045 3.64 -7.51 -21.66
N LYS A 1046 4.27 -7.66 -20.49
CA LYS A 1046 5.74 -7.88 -20.39
C LYS A 1046 6.12 -9.21 -19.71
N PRO A 1047 7.01 -10.03 -20.32
CA PRO A 1047 7.39 -11.36 -19.83
C PRO A 1047 8.44 -11.30 -18.70
N LEU A 1048 8.09 -10.65 -17.59
CA LEU A 1048 8.98 -10.42 -16.43
C LEU A 1048 9.08 -11.61 -15.45
N LEU A 1049 8.41 -12.74 -15.69
CA LEU A 1049 8.39 -13.90 -14.78
C LEU A 1049 9.18 -15.14 -15.27
N LEU A 1050 9.87 -15.07 -16.41
CA LEU A 1050 10.57 -16.22 -17.03
C LEU A 1050 12.11 -16.20 -16.88
N ARG A 1051 12.64 -15.50 -15.88
CA ARG A 1051 14.08 -15.52 -15.51
C ARG A 1051 14.33 -15.71 -14.01
N PHE A 1052 13.47 -16.48 -13.34
CA PHE A 1052 13.78 -17.12 -12.06
C PHE A 1052 13.63 -18.63 -12.19
N ARG A 1053 14.75 -19.27 -12.55
CA ARG A 1053 15.04 -20.69 -12.34
C ARG A 1053 16.53 -20.80 -12.04
#